data_AF-C0ZMT0-F1
#
_entry.id   AF-C0ZMT0-F1
#
_cell.length_a   1.000
_cell.length_b   1.000
_cell.length_c   1.000
_cell.angle_alpha   90.00
_cell.angle_beta   90.00
_cell.angle_gamma   90.00
#
_symmetry.space_group_name_H-M   'P 1'
#
loop_
_entity.id
_entity.type
_entity.pdbx_description
1 polymer ?
#
loop_
_entity_poly.entity_id
_entity_poly.type
_entity_poly.pdbx_seq_one_letter_code
_entity_poly.pdbx_strand_id
1 'polypeptide(L)'
;MREDAAAESDLAKAGYRDRLLTELAQNAADAAARGGLEGSLWVDVDGRTLTVANSGRPLDESGVHALTALRASNKVDADEGVTGRFGVGFSAVLSVSDEVELRSSAGSIRFSASQTLREIDSRELPVPETGVPVLRLVWPSGELPSDGADSEVVLTLRPDVDAAALLSQMTREAVDLLLELPALGSIRLGEKTFRRSERVLDSGLVEVVIGDRTWWQYSAPNARWLVPVRDGVVEPVADDVLRAPTRSDEELSIPAIIIADIAMQPDRRRLMPAAPIAPLAEGYAKFLAALPPRQRTALVPIPAFARSETDSLLREALLKELQENEWLPVVGEPDRAPQRASVVPGLSDDLAELLTDIIGGLVVPELSGPKHERALAAVSTHRIGLARIAELLSGLEREPKWWNRLYSALEPLVIDTLAVEELGTLPVPLSDGRTVTGPRTVVVGVELGEDAPSVQWTRLVHPVAAHPLLSRLGAQTASATDLLSDPALRALIEDAADQDDSVATELAQVVLGLAAHVAPGALPSWIGEVLLPDSEGELRSADQLLLPGAPLASVLVEDSPFGIVDADFVQRVGEQALRVVGVGWGFTVVREELPSGPDHDLDAEDAWWDTLDEDPEYIEAVRDLDLVDEDRWPQALSLLVESPATRALLTDRRGYTAWWLRSNAELSGGVLGLLRAPGDRTFEGLLDAAEHPDAGFFSGLLASDTVDDPELAQLLLDRLADPLRMPASAVVARTHRLLGEAAQRRVLDLEELHLPPFVRGLSGDLVDPGDALVLDRPWLGAALPAQRVVLGSFETADALADLLDVATASTSVHGRVSSTGVVTTWANEPQAVLGFAALGREVPGGEVVIHHELSVELTGAVEATVTVPWWVDSDGVHHVMRTWTLPQGM
;
A
#
# COMPACT_ATOMS: atom_id res chain seq x y z
N MET A 1 -25.36 -88.35 3.98
CA MET A 1 -23.93 -88.78 3.90
C MET A 1 -23.18 -88.19 2.70
N ARG A 2 -23.53 -88.49 1.44
CA ARG A 2 -22.85 -87.84 0.28
C ARG A 2 -23.02 -86.32 0.29
N GLU A 3 -24.23 -85.84 0.58
CA GLU A 3 -24.53 -84.42 0.75
C GLU A 3 -23.75 -83.81 1.92
N ASP A 4 -23.68 -84.50 3.06
CA ASP A 4 -22.91 -84.02 4.23
C ASP A 4 -21.41 -83.96 3.95
N ALA A 5 -20.84 -84.99 3.31
CA ALA A 5 -19.43 -85.03 2.93
C ALA A 5 -19.08 -83.96 1.90
N ALA A 6 -19.96 -83.72 0.92
CA ALA A 6 -19.80 -82.62 -0.03
C ALA A 6 -19.86 -81.26 0.68
N ALA A 7 -20.84 -81.05 1.56
CA ALA A 7 -20.99 -79.81 2.30
C ALA A 7 -19.81 -79.52 3.25
N GLU A 8 -19.30 -80.53 3.96
CA GLU A 8 -18.09 -80.39 4.80
C GLU A 8 -16.83 -80.16 3.96
N SER A 9 -16.67 -80.86 2.83
CA SER A 9 -15.58 -80.63 1.89
C SER A 9 -15.62 -79.21 1.33
N ASP A 10 -16.80 -78.71 0.96
CA ASP A 10 -16.97 -77.35 0.43
C ASP A 10 -16.63 -76.30 1.49
N LEU A 11 -17.07 -76.49 2.74
CA LEU A 11 -16.71 -75.63 3.86
C LEU A 11 -15.21 -75.69 4.20
N ALA A 12 -14.59 -76.87 4.15
CA ALA A 12 -13.15 -77.00 4.38
C ALA A 12 -12.30 -76.36 3.25
N LYS A 13 -12.78 -76.40 2.00
CA LYS A 13 -12.08 -75.87 0.81
C LYS A 13 -12.37 -74.39 0.52
N ALA A 14 -13.49 -73.84 0.97
CA ALA A 14 -13.91 -72.46 0.73
C ALA A 14 -13.09 -71.39 1.48
N GLY A 15 -11.87 -71.71 1.91
CA GLY A 15 -10.91 -70.74 2.44
C GLY A 15 -10.92 -70.58 3.97
N TYR A 16 -11.72 -71.32 4.74
CA TYR A 16 -11.87 -71.17 6.21
C TYR A 16 -10.61 -71.34 7.08
N ARG A 17 -9.44 -71.64 6.49
CA ARG A 17 -8.18 -71.79 7.24
C ARG A 17 -7.78 -70.49 7.95
N ASP A 18 -8.17 -69.34 7.39
CA ASP A 18 -7.92 -68.01 7.95
C ASP A 18 -8.97 -67.53 8.98
N ARG A 19 -10.03 -68.31 9.23
CA ARG A 19 -11.11 -67.98 10.17
C ARG A 19 -11.19 -68.90 11.38
N LEU A 20 -10.25 -69.84 11.53
CA LEU A 20 -10.28 -70.83 12.60
C LEU A 20 -10.37 -70.17 13.99
N LEU A 21 -9.52 -69.19 14.28
CA LEU A 21 -9.57 -68.49 15.56
C LEU A 21 -10.83 -67.65 15.68
N THR A 22 -11.23 -66.93 14.64
CA THR A 22 -12.44 -66.10 14.61
C THR A 22 -13.69 -66.88 15.02
N GLU A 23 -13.92 -68.06 14.43
CA GLU A 23 -15.09 -68.88 14.74
C GLU A 23 -15.03 -69.46 16.16
N LEU A 24 -13.86 -69.89 16.62
CA LEU A 24 -13.68 -70.41 17.99
C LEU A 24 -13.80 -69.31 19.05
N ALA A 25 -13.27 -68.12 18.77
CA ALA A 25 -13.39 -66.95 19.62
C ALA A 25 -14.84 -66.47 19.70
N GLN A 26 -15.57 -66.46 18.58
CA GLN A 26 -16.98 -66.12 18.59
C GLN A 26 -17.81 -67.12 19.41
N ASN A 27 -17.55 -68.43 19.28
CA ASN A 27 -18.20 -69.43 20.13
C ASN A 27 -17.90 -69.21 21.62
N ALA A 28 -16.65 -68.87 21.96
CA ALA A 28 -16.26 -68.54 23.32
C ALA A 28 -16.96 -67.27 23.84
N ALA A 29 -17.05 -66.23 23.01
CA ALA A 29 -17.74 -64.99 23.31
C ALA A 29 -19.24 -65.23 23.56
N ASP A 30 -19.90 -66.02 22.70
CA ASP A 30 -21.32 -66.38 22.84
C ASP A 30 -21.57 -67.20 24.12
N ALA A 31 -20.67 -68.14 24.44
CA ALA A 31 -20.73 -68.95 25.65
C ALA A 31 -20.57 -68.09 26.91
N ALA A 32 -19.66 -67.13 26.90
CA ALA A 32 -19.45 -66.17 27.99
C ALA A 32 -20.66 -65.22 28.15
N ALA A 33 -21.16 -64.66 27.04
CA ALA A 33 -22.33 -63.78 27.02
C ALA A 33 -23.59 -64.47 27.57
N ARG A 34 -23.86 -65.71 27.15
CA ARG A 34 -24.97 -66.52 27.70
C ARG A 34 -24.79 -66.86 29.18
N GLY A 35 -23.55 -66.91 29.65
CA GLY A 35 -23.22 -67.12 31.06
C GLY A 35 -23.25 -65.85 31.91
N GLY A 36 -23.32 -64.66 31.29
CA GLY A 36 -23.15 -63.38 31.99
C GLY A 36 -21.75 -63.20 32.59
N LEU A 37 -20.73 -63.84 31.99
CA LEU A 37 -19.35 -63.85 32.47
C LEU A 37 -18.45 -63.07 31.50
N GLU A 38 -17.32 -62.58 32.01
CA GLU A 38 -16.22 -62.08 31.17
C GLU A 38 -15.45 -63.27 30.59
N GLY A 39 -15.53 -63.46 29.28
CA GLY A 39 -14.95 -64.59 28.58
C GLY A 39 -13.42 -64.48 28.47
N SER A 40 -12.74 -65.60 28.65
CA SER A 40 -11.31 -65.74 28.39
C SER A 40 -11.09 -66.91 27.44
N LEU A 41 -10.25 -66.71 26.43
CA LEU A 41 -9.87 -67.72 25.45
C LEU A 41 -8.37 -67.96 25.54
N TRP A 42 -7.94 -69.22 25.51
CA TRP A 42 -6.52 -69.53 25.38
C TRP A 42 -6.26 -70.66 24.41
N VAL A 43 -5.17 -70.51 23.66
CA VAL A 43 -4.72 -71.43 22.64
C VAL A 43 -3.31 -71.88 22.95
N ASP A 44 -3.13 -73.19 23.04
CA ASP A 44 -1.85 -73.84 23.27
C ASP A 44 -1.57 -74.87 22.16
N VAL A 45 -0.31 -75.03 21.79
CA VAL A 45 0.15 -75.99 20.77
C VAL A 45 1.21 -76.89 21.38
N ASP A 46 0.97 -78.20 21.37
CA ASP A 46 1.95 -79.21 21.74
C ASP A 46 2.12 -80.23 20.59
N GLY A 47 3.25 -80.16 19.89
CA GLY A 47 3.52 -80.98 18.72
C GLY A 47 2.50 -80.77 17.60
N ARG A 48 1.58 -81.73 17.43
CA ARG A 48 0.47 -81.67 16.46
C ARG A 48 -0.89 -81.44 17.11
N THR A 49 -0.94 -81.22 18.41
CA THR A 49 -2.17 -80.98 19.16
C THR A 49 -2.35 -79.48 19.34
N LEU A 50 -3.41 -78.92 18.77
CA LEU A 50 -3.86 -77.55 19.03
C LEU A 50 -5.02 -77.62 20.02
N THR A 51 -4.86 -76.98 21.16
CA THR A 51 -5.87 -76.90 22.22
C THR A 51 -6.41 -75.48 22.28
N VAL A 52 -7.73 -75.32 22.16
CA VAL A 52 -8.42 -74.03 22.26
C VAL A 52 -9.44 -74.12 23.39
N ALA A 53 -9.12 -73.51 24.53
CA ALA A 53 -9.93 -73.56 25.73
C ALA A 53 -10.55 -72.20 26.03
N ASN A 54 -11.74 -72.20 26.61
CA ASN A 54 -12.44 -70.99 27.00
C ASN A 54 -13.18 -71.11 28.33
N SER A 55 -13.37 -69.95 28.97
CA SER A 55 -14.34 -69.78 30.05
C SER A 55 -15.71 -69.40 29.48
N GLY A 56 -16.79 -69.92 30.06
CA GLY A 56 -18.16 -69.69 29.57
C GLY A 56 -19.10 -70.85 29.87
N ARG A 57 -20.33 -70.78 29.36
CA ARG A 57 -21.30 -71.85 29.59
C ARG A 57 -20.81 -73.19 29.00
N PRO A 58 -20.85 -74.32 29.75
CA PRO A 58 -20.43 -75.62 29.25
C PRO A 58 -21.29 -76.10 28.07
N LEU A 59 -20.74 -77.02 27.26
CA LEU A 59 -21.48 -77.71 26.19
C LEU A 59 -22.71 -78.44 26.76
N ASP A 60 -23.88 -78.14 26.20
CA ASP A 60 -25.16 -78.77 26.54
C ASP A 60 -25.68 -79.65 25.38
N GLU A 61 -26.76 -80.41 25.63
CA GLU A 61 -27.38 -81.31 24.64
C GLU A 61 -27.79 -80.58 23.36
N SER A 62 -28.31 -79.35 23.49
CA SER A 62 -28.70 -78.52 22.34
C SER A 62 -27.48 -78.13 21.49
N GLY A 63 -26.34 -77.86 22.13
CA GLY A 63 -25.05 -77.61 21.49
C GLY A 63 -24.55 -78.82 20.72
N VAL A 64 -24.68 -80.03 21.26
CA VAL A 64 -24.30 -81.26 20.54
C VAL A 64 -25.18 -81.48 19.30
N HIS A 65 -26.49 -81.24 19.41
CA HIS A 65 -27.40 -81.29 18.26
C HIS A 65 -27.03 -80.25 17.19
N ALA A 66 -26.72 -79.02 17.61
CA ALA A 66 -26.25 -77.95 16.75
C ALA A 66 -24.97 -78.30 15.98
N LEU A 67 -24.01 -78.96 16.63
CA LEU A 67 -22.74 -79.37 16.01
C LEU A 67 -22.92 -80.52 15.00
N THR A 68 -23.82 -81.46 15.29
CA THR A 68 -24.05 -82.65 14.47
C THR A 68 -25.02 -82.44 13.30
N ALA A 69 -25.83 -81.38 13.32
CA ALA A 69 -26.77 -81.07 12.25
C ALA A 69 -26.15 -80.15 11.17
N LEU A 70 -26.23 -80.56 9.90
CA LEU A 70 -25.86 -79.73 8.75
C LEU A 70 -27.16 -79.19 8.15
N ARG A 71 -27.38 -77.87 8.21
CA ARG A 71 -28.55 -77.18 7.63
C ARG A 71 -29.94 -77.62 8.15
N ALA A 72 -30.05 -78.22 9.34
CA ALA A 72 -31.37 -78.51 9.94
C ALA A 72 -31.99 -77.24 10.54
N SER A 73 -32.71 -76.47 9.71
CA SER A 73 -33.64 -75.46 10.20
C SER A 73 -34.97 -76.14 10.54
N ASN A 74 -35.27 -76.27 11.83
CA ASN A 74 -36.63 -76.54 12.29
C ASN A 74 -37.07 -75.45 13.29
N LYS A 75 -37.89 -74.54 12.72
CA LYS A 75 -39.05 -73.81 13.28
C LYS A 75 -38.90 -72.58 14.20
N VAL A 76 -39.53 -71.50 13.71
CA VAL A 76 -40.69 -70.76 14.27
C VAL A 76 -40.62 -70.29 15.72
N ASP A 77 -40.64 -68.95 15.85
CA ASP A 77 -41.02 -68.08 16.99
C ASP A 77 -40.33 -68.32 18.35
N ALA A 78 -39.33 -67.49 18.67
CA ALA A 78 -39.26 -66.70 19.91
C ALA A 78 -37.95 -65.87 20.00
N ASP A 79 -38.13 -64.60 20.38
CA ASP A 79 -37.16 -63.58 20.82
C ASP A 79 -36.13 -62.98 19.84
N GLU A 80 -36.22 -61.65 19.74
CA GLU A 80 -35.34 -60.72 19.05
C GLU A 80 -33.89 -60.85 19.55
N GLY A 81 -32.93 -60.99 18.63
CA GLY A 81 -31.52 -60.65 18.89
C GLY A 81 -30.47 -61.77 18.81
N VAL A 82 -30.80 -63.02 18.47
CA VAL A 82 -29.79 -64.11 18.39
C VAL A 82 -29.71 -64.71 16.98
N THR A 83 -28.92 -64.09 16.11
CA THR A 83 -28.59 -64.62 14.77
C THR A 83 -27.44 -65.63 14.82
N GLY A 84 -27.60 -66.70 15.60
CA GLY A 84 -26.71 -67.86 15.57
C GLY A 84 -27.26 -68.95 14.64
N ARG A 85 -26.84 -68.98 13.37
CA ARG A 85 -27.03 -70.18 12.53
C ARG A 85 -26.10 -71.29 13.04
N PHE A 86 -26.61 -72.04 14.01
CA PHE A 86 -25.92 -73.15 14.65
C PHE A 86 -25.39 -74.16 13.62
N GLY A 87 -24.07 -74.41 13.65
CA GLY A 87 -23.43 -75.56 12.99
C GLY A 87 -22.52 -75.26 11.79
N VAL A 88 -22.57 -74.07 11.18
CA VAL A 88 -21.73 -73.77 9.99
C VAL A 88 -20.33 -73.27 10.38
N GLY A 89 -20.22 -72.38 11.37
CA GLY A 89 -18.94 -71.79 11.78
C GLY A 89 -17.95 -72.79 12.39
N PHE A 90 -18.43 -73.76 13.18
CA PHE A 90 -17.58 -74.78 13.79
C PHE A 90 -16.88 -75.68 12.75
N SER A 91 -17.43 -75.82 11.54
CA SER A 91 -16.79 -76.59 10.46
C SER A 91 -15.42 -76.06 10.04
N ALA A 92 -15.05 -74.83 10.42
CA ALA A 92 -13.73 -74.26 10.20
C ALA A 92 -12.60 -75.12 10.80
N VAL A 93 -12.85 -75.91 11.85
CA VAL A 93 -11.86 -76.83 12.43
C VAL A 93 -11.41 -77.91 11.43
N LEU A 94 -12.27 -78.27 10.47
CA LEU A 94 -11.96 -79.23 9.40
C LEU A 94 -10.93 -78.68 8.40
N SER A 95 -10.69 -77.37 8.40
CA SER A 95 -9.61 -76.77 7.60
C SER A 95 -8.22 -77.16 8.12
N VAL A 96 -8.09 -77.68 9.35
CA VAL A 96 -6.79 -78.05 9.95
C VAL A 96 -6.73 -79.44 10.58
N SER A 97 -7.87 -80.07 10.90
CA SER A 97 -7.93 -81.36 11.58
C SER A 97 -9.04 -82.27 11.07
N ASP A 98 -8.77 -83.58 11.06
CA ASP A 98 -9.77 -84.63 10.79
C ASP A 98 -10.16 -85.40 12.08
N GLU A 99 -9.56 -85.03 13.20
CA GLU A 99 -9.75 -85.62 14.54
C GLU A 99 -9.97 -84.46 15.53
N VAL A 100 -11.21 -84.30 15.99
CA VAL A 100 -11.67 -83.17 16.80
C VAL A 100 -12.27 -83.70 18.09
N GLU A 101 -11.80 -83.23 19.23
CA GLU A 101 -12.34 -83.56 20.54
C GLU A 101 -12.85 -82.27 21.22
N LEU A 102 -14.08 -82.28 21.71
CA LEU A 102 -14.64 -81.19 22.50
C LEU A 102 -14.79 -81.70 23.93
N ARG A 103 -14.02 -81.13 24.84
CA ARG A 103 -14.07 -81.43 26.27
C ARG A 103 -14.87 -80.35 26.97
N SER A 104 -15.80 -80.75 27.82
CA SER A 104 -16.66 -79.83 28.56
C SER A 104 -16.91 -80.38 29.95
N SER A 105 -17.05 -79.50 30.95
CA SER A 105 -17.34 -79.90 32.33
C SER A 105 -18.68 -80.63 32.49
N ALA A 106 -19.60 -80.48 31.53
CA ALA A 106 -20.90 -81.18 31.49
C ALA A 106 -20.91 -82.47 30.67
N GLY A 107 -19.85 -82.77 29.90
CA GLY A 107 -19.75 -83.97 29.07
C GLY A 107 -18.96 -83.73 27.78
N SER A 108 -18.05 -84.65 27.46
CA SER A 108 -17.11 -84.52 26.36
C SER A 108 -17.47 -85.42 25.18
N ILE A 109 -17.20 -84.94 23.97
CA ILE A 109 -17.51 -85.62 22.72
C ILE A 109 -16.32 -85.58 21.76
N ARG A 110 -16.27 -86.51 20.82
CA ARG A 110 -15.26 -86.52 19.76
C ARG A 110 -15.85 -86.82 18.39
N PHE A 111 -15.19 -86.28 17.37
CA PHE A 111 -15.42 -86.48 15.95
C PHE A 111 -14.13 -86.99 15.32
N SER A 112 -14.23 -87.96 14.42
CA SER A 112 -13.07 -88.69 13.93
C SER A 112 -13.34 -89.25 12.54
N ALA A 113 -12.64 -88.73 11.53
CA ALA A 113 -12.74 -89.24 10.16
C ALA A 113 -12.43 -90.74 10.11
N SER A 114 -11.43 -91.18 10.87
CA SER A 114 -11.03 -92.59 10.90
C SER A 114 -12.09 -93.49 11.55
N GLN A 115 -12.83 -93.01 12.56
CA GLN A 115 -13.96 -93.75 13.14
C GLN A 115 -15.18 -93.74 12.22
N THR A 116 -15.47 -92.61 11.57
CA THR A 116 -16.55 -92.53 10.58
C THR A 116 -16.28 -93.55 9.47
N LEU A 117 -15.05 -93.62 8.96
CA LEU A 117 -14.65 -94.60 7.96
C LEU A 117 -14.84 -96.04 8.44
N ARG A 118 -14.44 -96.36 9.68
CA ARG A 118 -14.68 -97.69 10.27
C ARG A 118 -16.16 -98.05 10.37
N GLU A 119 -17.04 -97.10 10.68
CA GLU A 119 -18.49 -97.32 10.71
C GLU A 119 -19.11 -97.49 9.31
N ILE A 120 -18.54 -96.83 8.29
CA ILE A 120 -18.95 -97.01 6.90
C ILE A 120 -18.52 -98.40 6.40
N ASP A 121 -17.26 -98.76 6.65
CA ASP A 121 -16.67 -100.03 6.26
C ASP A 121 -17.37 -101.21 6.96
N SER A 122 -17.66 -101.11 8.26
CA SER A 122 -18.33 -102.17 9.02
C SER A 122 -19.76 -102.45 8.56
N ARG A 123 -20.37 -101.48 7.86
CA ARG A 123 -21.73 -101.57 7.29
C ARG A 123 -21.71 -101.82 5.77
N GLU A 124 -20.53 -102.06 5.19
CA GLU A 124 -20.31 -102.31 3.76
C GLU A 124 -20.90 -101.20 2.84
N LEU A 125 -20.85 -99.94 3.30
CA LEU A 125 -21.36 -98.80 2.55
C LEU A 125 -20.26 -98.17 1.67
N PRO A 126 -20.59 -97.63 0.48
CA PRO A 126 -19.60 -96.98 -0.37
C PRO A 126 -19.17 -95.62 0.20
N VAL A 127 -17.85 -95.41 0.30
CA VAL A 127 -17.25 -94.12 0.69
C VAL A 127 -17.48 -93.07 -0.41
N PRO A 128 -17.97 -91.86 -0.10
CA PRO A 128 -18.10 -90.78 -1.07
C PRO A 128 -16.74 -90.36 -1.67
N GLU A 129 -16.72 -89.97 -2.94
CA GLU A 129 -15.50 -89.47 -3.62
C GLU A 129 -14.93 -88.20 -2.95
N THR A 130 -15.78 -87.42 -2.28
CA THR A 130 -15.41 -86.20 -1.55
C THR A 130 -14.81 -86.45 -0.16
N GLY A 131 -14.78 -87.71 0.31
CA GLY A 131 -14.32 -88.08 1.66
C GLY A 131 -15.45 -88.49 2.61
N VAL A 132 -15.12 -88.68 3.89
CA VAL A 132 -16.09 -89.02 4.94
C VAL A 132 -16.54 -87.76 5.69
N PRO A 133 -17.81 -87.67 6.12
CA PRO A 133 -18.27 -86.56 6.93
C PRO A 133 -17.77 -86.72 8.38
N VAL A 134 -16.92 -85.82 8.83
CA VAL A 134 -16.25 -85.86 10.13
C VAL A 134 -17.20 -85.43 11.24
N LEU A 135 -18.02 -84.38 11.03
CA LEU A 135 -18.82 -83.76 12.10
C LEU A 135 -20.25 -84.34 12.24
N ARG A 136 -20.55 -85.50 11.61
CA ARG A 136 -21.91 -86.11 11.66
C ARG A 136 -22.04 -87.24 12.65
N LEU A 137 -20.98 -88.03 12.82
CA LEU A 137 -20.94 -89.09 13.83
C LEU A 137 -20.16 -88.59 15.03
N VAL A 138 -20.83 -88.60 16.18
CA VAL A 138 -20.28 -88.15 17.45
C VAL A 138 -20.14 -89.34 18.38
N TRP A 139 -19.00 -89.44 19.07
CA TRP A 139 -18.75 -90.45 20.09
C TRP A 139 -18.51 -89.77 21.44
N PRO A 140 -18.91 -90.38 22.57
CA PRO A 140 -18.58 -89.87 23.88
C PRO A 140 -17.06 -89.96 24.13
N SER A 141 -16.50 -88.96 24.82
CA SER A 141 -15.14 -88.98 25.36
C SER A 141 -15.18 -88.90 26.89
N GLY A 142 -14.25 -89.58 27.55
CA GLY A 142 -14.09 -89.55 29.01
C GLY A 142 -13.14 -88.46 29.51
N GLU A 143 -12.53 -87.70 28.60
CA GLU A 143 -11.58 -86.64 28.92
C GLU A 143 -12.31 -85.41 29.49
N LEU A 144 -11.69 -84.73 30.45
CA LEU A 144 -12.18 -83.47 31.03
C LEU A 144 -11.42 -82.29 30.43
N PRO A 145 -12.00 -81.08 30.39
CA PRO A 145 -11.27 -79.90 29.96
C PRO A 145 -10.10 -79.60 30.92
N SER A 146 -9.05 -78.94 30.41
CA SER A 146 -7.90 -78.53 31.23
C SER A 146 -8.32 -77.66 32.43
N ASP A 147 -7.53 -77.69 33.50
CA ASP A 147 -7.82 -76.94 34.74
C ASP A 147 -8.10 -75.45 34.45
N GLY A 148 -9.28 -74.99 34.88
CA GLY A 148 -9.76 -73.62 34.68
C GLY A 148 -10.57 -73.37 33.40
N ALA A 149 -10.68 -74.34 32.49
CA ALA A 149 -11.55 -74.28 31.32
C ALA A 149 -12.94 -74.87 31.60
N ASP A 150 -13.99 -74.21 31.10
CA ASP A 150 -15.34 -74.77 31.07
C ASP A 150 -15.55 -75.63 29.82
N SER A 151 -14.88 -75.26 28.72
CA SER A 151 -14.90 -75.97 27.45
C SER A 151 -13.55 -75.88 26.73
N GLU A 152 -13.18 -76.93 26.02
CA GLU A 152 -11.90 -77.06 25.32
C GLU A 152 -12.08 -77.83 24.01
N VAL A 153 -11.61 -77.25 22.91
CA VAL A 153 -11.57 -77.86 21.59
C VAL A 153 -10.14 -78.32 21.31
N VAL A 154 -9.93 -79.62 21.21
CA VAL A 154 -8.63 -80.26 20.95
C VAL A 154 -8.61 -80.78 19.53
N LEU A 155 -7.70 -80.27 18.72
CA LEU A 155 -7.55 -80.59 17.30
C LEU A 155 -6.21 -81.31 17.07
N THR A 156 -6.25 -82.50 16.47
CA THR A 156 -5.03 -83.15 15.97
C THR A 156 -4.73 -82.66 14.56
N LEU A 157 -3.84 -81.67 14.46
CA LEU A 157 -3.46 -81.03 13.20
C LEU A 157 -3.00 -82.05 12.17
N ARG A 158 -3.45 -81.91 10.91
CA ARG A 158 -2.99 -82.74 9.79
C ARG A 158 -1.49 -82.53 9.50
N PRO A 159 -0.79 -83.49 8.86
CA PRO A 159 0.66 -83.41 8.66
C PRO A 159 1.11 -82.24 7.79
N ASP A 160 0.22 -81.70 6.95
CA ASP A 160 0.44 -80.57 6.05
C ASP A 160 0.19 -79.19 6.71
N VAL A 161 -0.25 -79.17 7.97
CA VAL A 161 -0.53 -77.94 8.72
C VAL A 161 0.66 -77.57 9.60
N ASP A 162 1.28 -76.42 9.31
CA ASP A 162 2.30 -75.82 10.16
C ASP A 162 1.65 -75.13 11.38
N ALA A 163 1.88 -75.71 12.56
CA ALA A 163 1.32 -75.25 13.82
C ALA A 163 1.89 -73.89 14.28
N ALA A 164 3.17 -73.63 14.02
CA ALA A 164 3.82 -72.37 14.41
C ALA A 164 3.35 -71.21 13.53
N ALA A 165 3.17 -71.47 12.22
CA ALA A 165 2.57 -70.51 11.30
C ALA A 165 1.11 -70.20 11.67
N LEU A 166 0.34 -71.22 12.05
CA LEU A 166 -1.05 -71.07 12.50
C LEU A 166 -1.12 -70.20 13.77
N LEU A 167 -0.33 -70.50 14.81
CA LEU A 167 -0.31 -69.71 16.05
C LEU A 167 0.15 -68.26 15.81
N SER A 168 1.11 -68.06 14.90
CA SER A 168 1.56 -66.72 14.50
C SER A 168 0.47 -65.92 13.78
N GLN A 169 -0.37 -66.59 12.98
CA GLN A 169 -1.54 -65.98 12.36
C GLN A 169 -2.59 -65.60 13.40
N MET A 170 -2.96 -66.53 14.28
CA MET A 170 -3.86 -66.30 15.40
C MET A 170 -3.43 -65.11 16.26
N THR A 171 -2.12 -64.94 16.46
CA THR A 171 -1.56 -63.82 17.23
C THR A 171 -1.82 -62.46 16.58
N ARG A 172 -1.88 -62.38 15.25
CA ARG A 172 -2.18 -61.12 14.54
C ARG A 172 -3.66 -60.74 14.64
N GLU A 173 -4.55 -61.72 14.75
CA GLU A 173 -6.00 -61.55 14.82
C GLU A 173 -6.52 -61.26 16.23
N ALA A 174 -5.76 -61.61 17.28
CA ALA A 174 -6.20 -61.50 18.68
C ALA A 174 -6.68 -60.10 19.09
N VAL A 175 -6.01 -59.04 18.62
CA VAL A 175 -6.37 -57.66 18.94
C VAL A 175 -7.69 -57.28 18.26
N ASP A 176 -7.85 -57.63 16.98
CA ASP A 176 -9.09 -57.39 16.23
C ASP A 176 -10.26 -58.12 16.87
N LEU A 177 -10.07 -59.38 17.27
CA LEU A 177 -11.13 -60.19 17.90
C LEU A 177 -11.58 -59.63 19.25
N LEU A 178 -10.65 -59.10 20.06
CA LEU A 178 -10.99 -58.42 21.31
C LEU A 178 -11.73 -57.08 21.08
N LEU A 179 -11.55 -56.42 19.94
CA LEU A 179 -12.38 -55.26 19.57
C LEU A 179 -13.78 -55.69 19.11
N GLU A 180 -13.83 -56.73 18.28
CA GLU A 180 -15.04 -57.26 17.66
C GLU A 180 -15.99 -57.91 18.67
N LEU A 181 -15.46 -58.64 19.64
CA LEU A 181 -16.20 -59.49 20.56
C LEU A 181 -16.09 -58.96 22.01
N PRO A 182 -16.92 -57.98 22.41
CA PRO A 182 -16.80 -57.34 23.73
C PRO A 182 -17.06 -58.27 24.92
N ALA A 183 -17.70 -59.43 24.69
CA ALA A 183 -17.85 -60.46 25.72
C ALA A 183 -16.53 -61.18 26.08
N LEU A 184 -15.48 -61.05 25.26
CA LEU A 184 -14.14 -61.55 25.57
C LEU A 184 -13.29 -60.46 26.24
N GLY A 185 -12.83 -60.76 27.46
CA GLY A 185 -11.89 -59.92 28.21
C GLY A 185 -10.42 -60.23 27.93
N SER A 186 -10.10 -61.46 27.53
CA SER A 186 -8.71 -61.83 27.22
C SER A 186 -8.56 -62.97 26.21
N ILE A 187 -7.47 -62.91 25.43
CA ILE A 187 -7.01 -63.98 24.53
C ILE A 187 -5.54 -64.28 24.84
N ARG A 188 -5.22 -65.53 25.20
CA ARG A 188 -3.84 -66.02 25.38
C ARG A 188 -3.47 -66.97 24.24
N LEU A 189 -2.31 -66.76 23.61
CA LEU A 189 -1.82 -67.56 22.49
C LEU A 189 -0.38 -67.98 22.80
N GLY A 190 -0.20 -69.22 23.24
CA GLY A 190 1.05 -69.68 23.85
C GLY A 190 1.44 -68.80 25.04
N GLU A 191 2.61 -68.17 24.94
CA GLU A 191 3.16 -67.27 25.98
C GLU A 191 2.61 -65.84 25.93
N LYS A 192 1.94 -65.44 24.85
CA LYS A 192 1.42 -64.07 24.69
C LYS A 192 0.01 -63.95 25.24
N THR A 193 -0.27 -62.90 25.99
CA THR A 193 -1.62 -62.61 26.49
C THR A 193 -2.03 -61.20 26.10
N PHE A 194 -3.21 -61.09 25.49
CA PHE A 194 -3.88 -59.84 25.19
C PHE A 194 -5.07 -59.72 26.13
N ARG A 195 -5.17 -58.56 26.79
CA ARG A 195 -6.28 -58.24 27.69
C ARG A 195 -6.92 -56.95 27.23
N ARG A 196 -8.24 -56.93 27.28
CA ARG A 196 -9.08 -55.81 26.98
C ARG A 196 -9.44 -55.10 28.29
N SER A 197 -9.35 -53.77 28.29
CA SER A 197 -9.88 -52.94 29.37
C SER A 197 -10.64 -51.78 28.79
N GLU A 198 -11.72 -51.38 29.47
CA GLU A 198 -12.55 -50.24 29.08
C GLU A 198 -12.57 -49.17 30.16
N ARG A 199 -12.69 -47.91 29.74
CA ARG A 199 -12.92 -46.76 30.62
C ARG A 199 -13.85 -45.76 29.92
N VAL A 200 -14.92 -45.33 30.59
CA VAL A 200 -15.79 -44.26 30.08
C VAL A 200 -15.12 -42.91 30.30
N LEU A 201 -15.11 -42.07 29.26
CA LEU A 201 -14.57 -40.70 29.27
C LEU A 201 -15.68 -39.68 29.57
N ASP A 202 -15.29 -38.47 29.99
CA ASP A 202 -16.25 -37.39 30.30
C ASP A 202 -17.11 -36.99 29.09
N SER A 203 -16.64 -37.23 27.87
CA SER A 203 -17.39 -36.98 26.64
C SER A 203 -18.46 -38.05 26.33
N GLY A 204 -18.53 -39.12 27.11
CA GLY A 204 -19.40 -40.27 26.86
C GLY A 204 -18.80 -41.34 25.92
N LEU A 205 -17.60 -41.11 25.38
CA LEU A 205 -16.86 -42.13 24.65
C LEU A 205 -16.33 -43.21 25.59
N VAL A 206 -16.15 -44.43 25.08
CA VAL A 206 -15.51 -45.53 25.80
C VAL A 206 -14.10 -45.72 25.26
N GLU A 207 -13.10 -45.50 26.09
CA GLU A 207 -11.72 -45.82 25.79
C GLU A 207 -11.48 -47.32 25.96
N VAL A 208 -11.13 -47.99 24.88
CA VAL A 208 -10.78 -49.41 24.85
C VAL A 208 -9.28 -49.54 24.69
N VAL A 209 -8.63 -50.29 25.59
CA VAL A 209 -7.18 -50.56 25.54
C VAL A 209 -6.96 -52.06 25.41
N ILE A 210 -6.16 -52.45 24.42
CA ILE A 210 -5.74 -53.83 24.19
C ILE A 210 -4.24 -53.84 23.91
N GLY A 211 -3.47 -54.37 24.86
CA GLY A 211 -2.01 -54.29 24.79
C GLY A 211 -1.52 -52.84 24.88
N ASP A 212 -0.79 -52.39 23.87
CA ASP A 212 -0.22 -51.05 23.73
C ASP A 212 -1.07 -50.10 22.87
N ARG A 213 -2.25 -50.56 22.43
CA ARG A 213 -3.13 -49.82 21.52
C ARG A 213 -4.39 -49.34 22.23
N THR A 214 -4.85 -48.16 21.83
CA THR A 214 -6.01 -47.49 22.40
C THR A 214 -6.98 -47.10 21.28
N TRP A 215 -8.27 -47.25 21.55
CA TRP A 215 -9.36 -46.81 20.67
C TRP A 215 -10.38 -46.02 21.48
N TRP A 216 -11.02 -45.05 20.85
CA TRP A 216 -12.26 -44.47 21.36
C TRP A 216 -13.44 -45.08 20.63
N GLN A 217 -14.38 -45.63 21.40
CA GLN A 217 -15.58 -46.29 20.93
C GLN A 217 -16.82 -45.45 21.25
N TYR A 218 -17.75 -45.40 20.30
CA TYR A 218 -19.11 -44.90 20.48
C TYR A 218 -20.13 -45.95 20.05
N SER A 219 -21.13 -46.19 20.89
CA SER A 219 -22.20 -47.14 20.62
C SER A 219 -23.43 -46.41 20.08
N ALA A 220 -23.74 -46.66 18.81
CA ALA A 220 -24.94 -46.21 18.12
C ALA A 220 -26.00 -47.34 18.08
N PRO A 221 -27.27 -47.06 17.70
CA PRO A 221 -28.34 -48.06 17.72
C PRO A 221 -28.03 -49.34 16.92
N ASN A 222 -27.42 -49.19 15.74
CA ASN A 222 -27.16 -50.31 14.80
C ASN A 222 -25.65 -50.57 14.58
N ALA A 223 -24.76 -49.86 15.28
CA ALA A 223 -23.32 -49.97 15.06
C ALA A 223 -22.49 -49.53 16.28
N ARG A 224 -21.29 -50.10 16.42
CA ARG A 224 -20.22 -49.54 17.25
C ARG A 224 -19.18 -48.91 16.34
N TRP A 225 -18.90 -47.64 16.58
CA TRP A 225 -17.87 -46.87 15.88
C TRP A 225 -16.62 -46.81 16.72
N LEU A 226 -15.46 -47.09 16.13
CA LEU A 226 -14.18 -47.02 16.83
C LEU A 226 -13.17 -46.25 16.00
N VAL A 227 -12.30 -45.51 16.68
CA VAL A 227 -11.16 -44.85 16.06
C VAL A 227 -9.90 -45.11 16.91
N PRO A 228 -8.77 -45.52 16.31
CA PRO A 228 -7.50 -45.59 17.02
C PRO A 228 -7.09 -44.22 17.57
N VAL A 229 -6.44 -44.20 18.72
CA VAL A 229 -6.00 -42.97 19.38
C VAL A 229 -4.55 -43.12 19.81
N ARG A 230 -3.76 -42.09 19.53
CA ARG A 230 -2.36 -41.97 19.94
C ARG A 230 -2.13 -40.62 20.57
N ASP A 231 -1.65 -40.60 21.81
CA ASP A 231 -1.36 -39.37 22.56
C ASP A 231 -2.55 -38.39 22.62
N GLY A 232 -3.78 -38.93 22.71
CA GLY A 232 -5.03 -38.14 22.74
C GLY A 232 -5.48 -37.58 21.37
N VAL A 233 -4.82 -37.98 20.29
CA VAL A 233 -5.15 -37.62 18.91
C VAL A 233 -5.73 -38.82 18.18
N VAL A 234 -6.87 -38.64 17.52
CA VAL A 234 -7.48 -39.67 16.67
C VAL A 234 -6.60 -39.94 15.45
N GLU A 235 -6.41 -41.21 15.10
CA GLU A 235 -5.73 -41.66 13.89
C GLU A 235 -6.80 -42.25 12.93
N PRO A 236 -7.29 -41.45 11.95
CA PRO A 236 -8.28 -41.91 10.98
C PRO A 236 -7.82 -43.16 10.24
N VAL A 237 -8.73 -44.12 10.06
CA VAL A 237 -8.44 -45.37 9.37
C VAL A 237 -8.59 -45.20 7.87
N ALA A 238 -7.54 -45.48 7.09
CA ALA A 238 -7.59 -45.32 5.63
C ALA A 238 -8.17 -46.53 4.90
N ASP A 239 -7.94 -47.72 5.46
CA ASP A 239 -8.27 -49.02 4.87
C ASP A 239 -8.81 -49.96 5.96
N ASP A 240 -10.12 -50.22 5.98
CA ASP A 240 -10.69 -51.31 6.79
C ASP A 240 -11.89 -51.94 6.07
N VAL A 241 -12.50 -52.93 6.71
CA VAL A 241 -13.68 -53.64 6.22
C VAL A 241 -14.86 -53.45 7.17
N LEU A 242 -16.07 -53.67 6.69
CA LEU A 242 -17.24 -53.76 7.53
C LEU A 242 -17.14 -55.00 8.44
N ARG A 243 -17.37 -54.84 9.74
CA ARG A 243 -17.36 -55.96 10.72
C ARG A 243 -18.78 -56.24 11.21
N ALA A 244 -19.21 -57.50 11.26
CA ALA A 244 -20.57 -57.88 11.68
C ALA A 244 -20.67 -59.32 12.25
N PRO A 245 -20.34 -59.54 13.53
CA PRO A 245 -19.51 -58.68 14.38
C PRO A 245 -18.02 -58.78 14.01
N THR A 246 -17.62 -59.79 13.25
CA THR A 246 -16.24 -60.03 12.81
C THR A 246 -15.99 -59.47 11.41
N ARG A 247 -14.71 -59.31 11.03
CA ARG A 247 -14.30 -58.85 9.68
C ARG A 247 -15.03 -59.57 8.54
N SER A 248 -15.40 -58.80 7.51
CA SER A 248 -15.95 -59.27 6.23
C SER A 248 -15.01 -58.92 5.06
N ASP A 249 -15.40 -59.24 3.83
CA ASP A 249 -14.73 -58.84 2.59
C ASP A 249 -15.28 -57.50 2.03
N GLU A 250 -16.17 -56.80 2.75
CA GLU A 250 -16.70 -55.50 2.33
C GLU A 250 -15.73 -54.38 2.70
N GLU A 251 -14.84 -54.03 1.77
CA GLU A 251 -13.89 -52.93 1.95
C GLU A 251 -14.59 -51.57 2.06
N LEU A 252 -14.11 -50.74 2.99
CA LEU A 252 -14.62 -49.42 3.31
C LEU A 252 -13.52 -48.35 3.17
N SER A 253 -13.91 -47.15 2.77
CA SER A 253 -13.06 -45.96 2.70
C SER A 253 -13.34 -44.97 3.84
N ILE A 254 -14.00 -45.43 4.90
CA ILE A 254 -14.50 -44.59 6.00
C ILE A 254 -13.38 -44.40 7.03
N PRO A 255 -13.18 -43.18 7.57
CA PRO A 255 -12.09 -42.86 8.50
C PRO A 255 -12.22 -43.49 9.90
N ALA A 256 -13.07 -44.49 10.08
CA ALA A 256 -13.36 -45.14 11.35
C ALA A 256 -13.69 -46.62 11.14
N ILE A 257 -13.45 -47.43 12.19
CA ILE A 257 -13.82 -48.84 12.24
C ILE A 257 -15.31 -48.92 12.58
N ILE A 258 -16.05 -49.74 11.84
CA ILE A 258 -17.47 -50.03 12.11
C ILE A 258 -17.64 -51.51 12.47
N ILE A 259 -18.30 -51.75 13.60
CA ILE A 259 -18.87 -53.06 13.95
C ILE A 259 -20.38 -52.94 13.93
N ALA A 260 -20.98 -53.38 12.83
CA ALA A 260 -22.40 -53.23 12.50
C ALA A 260 -23.24 -54.40 12.98
N ASP A 261 -24.47 -54.11 13.40
CA ASP A 261 -25.54 -55.09 13.54
C ASP A 261 -26.28 -55.20 12.19
N ILE A 262 -25.78 -56.09 11.32
CA ILE A 262 -26.32 -56.26 9.97
C ILE A 262 -26.24 -57.72 9.51
N ALA A 263 -27.23 -58.13 8.71
CA ALA A 263 -27.36 -59.50 8.24
C ALA A 263 -26.26 -59.90 7.23
N MET A 264 -25.49 -60.94 7.56
CA MET A 264 -24.42 -61.50 6.74
C MET A 264 -24.84 -62.78 6.00
N GLN A 265 -24.17 -63.09 4.89
CA GLN A 265 -24.27 -64.38 4.21
C GLN A 265 -23.79 -65.54 5.12
N PRO A 266 -24.12 -66.82 4.82
CA PRO A 266 -23.75 -67.96 5.67
C PRO A 266 -22.24 -68.09 5.94
N ASP A 267 -21.38 -67.67 5.01
CA ASP A 267 -19.92 -67.67 5.15
C ASP A 267 -19.38 -66.46 5.92
N ARG A 268 -20.26 -65.50 6.25
CA ARG A 268 -19.95 -64.24 6.94
C ARG A 268 -18.85 -63.41 6.26
N ARG A 269 -18.69 -63.57 4.94
CA ARG A 269 -17.72 -62.80 4.14
C ARG A 269 -18.38 -61.63 3.42
N ARG A 270 -19.65 -61.77 3.05
CA ARG A 270 -20.42 -60.73 2.35
C ARG A 270 -21.73 -60.45 3.06
N LEU A 271 -22.27 -59.26 2.80
CA LEU A 271 -23.60 -58.90 3.27
C LEU A 271 -24.70 -59.68 2.53
N MET A 272 -25.84 -59.89 3.19
CA MET A 272 -27.03 -60.37 2.50
C MET A 272 -27.46 -59.36 1.41
N PRO A 273 -27.90 -59.80 0.22
CA PRO A 273 -28.42 -58.89 -0.79
C PRO A 273 -29.55 -58.02 -0.22
N ALA A 274 -29.52 -56.72 -0.50
CA ALA A 274 -30.48 -55.71 -0.01
C ALA A 274 -30.50 -55.50 1.53
N ALA A 275 -29.42 -55.83 2.24
CA ALA A 275 -29.30 -55.44 3.65
C ALA A 275 -29.36 -53.90 3.81
N PRO A 276 -30.12 -53.37 4.78
CA PRO A 276 -30.30 -51.93 4.93
C PRO A 276 -29.04 -51.26 5.50
N ILE A 277 -28.25 -50.60 4.65
CA ILE A 277 -26.99 -49.94 5.04
C ILE A 277 -27.23 -48.59 5.73
N ALA A 278 -28.23 -47.81 5.28
CA ALA A 278 -28.44 -46.45 5.76
C ALA A 278 -28.64 -46.32 7.29
N PRO A 279 -29.37 -47.21 7.98
CA PRO A 279 -29.52 -47.16 9.45
C PRO A 279 -28.21 -47.29 10.23
N LEU A 280 -27.11 -47.76 9.61
CA LEU A 280 -25.80 -47.83 10.26
C LEU A 280 -25.19 -46.44 10.50
N ALA A 281 -25.59 -45.44 9.73
CA ALA A 281 -25.10 -44.06 9.89
C ALA A 281 -25.72 -43.34 11.10
N GLU A 282 -26.87 -43.81 11.60
CA GLU A 282 -27.60 -43.17 12.70
C GLU A 282 -26.69 -43.02 13.94
N GLY A 283 -26.57 -41.79 14.45
CA GLY A 283 -25.75 -41.49 15.62
C GLY A 283 -24.27 -41.20 15.33
N TYR A 284 -23.83 -41.26 14.07
CA TYR A 284 -22.45 -40.92 13.71
C TYR A 284 -22.10 -39.45 13.99
N ALA A 285 -23.05 -38.53 13.81
CA ALA A 285 -22.83 -37.12 14.18
C ALA A 285 -22.57 -36.94 15.69
N LYS A 286 -23.26 -37.72 16.54
CA LYS A 286 -23.02 -37.71 18.00
C LYS A 286 -21.66 -38.28 18.36
N PHE A 287 -21.17 -39.27 17.60
CA PHE A 287 -19.80 -39.77 17.74
C PHE A 287 -18.79 -38.64 17.48
N LEU A 288 -18.94 -37.88 16.38
CA LEU A 288 -18.08 -36.74 16.10
C LEU A 288 -18.21 -35.63 17.16
N ALA A 289 -19.43 -35.33 17.63
CA ALA A 289 -19.65 -34.32 18.67
C ALA A 289 -18.94 -34.66 19.99
N ALA A 290 -18.79 -35.95 20.32
CA ALA A 290 -18.09 -36.41 21.51
C ALA A 290 -16.55 -36.33 21.41
N LEU A 291 -16.00 -36.08 20.21
CA LEU A 291 -14.56 -35.86 20.03
C LEU A 291 -14.16 -34.42 20.40
N PRO A 292 -12.88 -34.17 20.74
CA PRO A 292 -12.37 -32.82 20.91
C PRO A 292 -12.63 -31.96 19.67
N PRO A 293 -13.13 -30.70 19.82
CA PRO A 293 -13.55 -29.84 18.71
C PRO A 293 -12.58 -29.77 17.52
N ARG A 294 -11.27 -29.64 17.82
CA ARG A 294 -10.19 -29.51 16.82
C ARG A 294 -9.96 -30.76 15.95
N GLN A 295 -10.50 -31.90 16.37
CA GLN A 295 -10.27 -33.20 15.73
C GLN A 295 -11.50 -33.72 14.98
N ARG A 296 -12.68 -33.13 15.18
CA ARG A 296 -13.96 -33.68 14.70
C ARG A 296 -14.00 -33.88 13.18
N THR A 297 -13.43 -32.96 12.41
CA THR A 297 -13.40 -33.07 10.94
C THR A 297 -12.53 -34.22 10.42
N ALA A 298 -11.63 -34.77 11.25
CA ALA A 298 -10.73 -35.86 10.84
C ALA A 298 -11.49 -37.15 10.51
N LEU A 299 -12.70 -37.32 11.08
CA LEU A 299 -13.56 -38.47 10.82
C LEU A 299 -14.68 -38.18 9.81
N VAL A 300 -14.62 -37.06 9.10
CA VAL A 300 -15.55 -36.81 7.99
C VAL A 300 -15.11 -37.64 6.78
N PRO A 301 -15.98 -38.50 6.21
CA PRO A 301 -15.65 -39.25 5.00
C PRO A 301 -15.41 -38.31 3.81
N ILE A 302 -14.20 -38.28 3.28
CA ILE A 302 -13.87 -37.44 2.11
C ILE A 302 -14.34 -38.16 0.83
N PRO A 303 -14.92 -37.45 -0.15
CA PRO A 303 -15.24 -38.03 -1.44
C PRO A 303 -14.03 -38.72 -2.10
N ALA A 304 -14.16 -40.02 -2.36
CA ALA A 304 -13.15 -40.86 -3.00
C ALA A 304 -13.83 -41.91 -3.89
N PHE A 305 -13.05 -42.66 -4.67
CA PHE A 305 -13.55 -43.82 -5.40
C PHE A 305 -14.08 -44.86 -4.40
N ALA A 306 -15.34 -45.26 -4.57
CA ALA A 306 -15.95 -46.27 -3.72
C ALA A 306 -15.21 -47.61 -3.90
N ARG A 307 -14.94 -48.28 -2.79
CA ARG A 307 -14.26 -49.59 -2.78
C ARG A 307 -15.23 -50.75 -2.99
N SER A 308 -16.48 -50.54 -2.61
CA SER A 308 -17.58 -51.48 -2.78
C SER A 308 -18.91 -50.72 -2.94
N GLU A 309 -19.98 -51.41 -3.33
CA GLU A 309 -21.33 -50.81 -3.35
C GLU A 309 -21.76 -50.41 -1.92
N THR A 310 -21.47 -51.26 -0.94
CA THR A 310 -21.68 -51.00 0.49
C THR A 310 -20.96 -49.75 0.97
N ASP A 311 -19.70 -49.57 0.59
CA ASP A 311 -18.91 -48.38 0.92
C ASP A 311 -19.55 -47.11 0.36
N SER A 312 -19.99 -47.13 -0.90
CA SER A 312 -20.68 -45.99 -1.51
C SER A 312 -21.96 -45.62 -0.75
N LEU A 313 -22.81 -46.61 -0.46
CA LEU A 313 -24.09 -46.40 0.23
C LEU A 313 -23.89 -45.92 1.68
N LEU A 314 -22.92 -46.51 2.40
CA LEU A 314 -22.63 -46.12 3.77
C LEU A 314 -22.03 -44.71 3.83
N ARG A 315 -21.07 -44.39 2.95
CA ARG A 315 -20.48 -43.05 2.88
C ARG A 315 -21.52 -41.97 2.56
N GLU A 316 -22.44 -42.24 1.65
CA GLU A 316 -23.57 -41.34 1.35
C GLU A 316 -24.47 -41.13 2.57
N ALA A 317 -24.85 -42.22 3.26
CA ALA A 317 -25.66 -42.15 4.47
C ALA A 317 -24.96 -41.37 5.61
N LEU A 318 -23.65 -41.59 5.81
CA LEU A 318 -22.85 -40.88 6.81
C LEU A 318 -22.75 -39.38 6.49
N LEU A 319 -22.50 -39.01 5.23
CA LEU A 319 -22.45 -37.61 4.85
C LEU A 319 -23.79 -36.92 5.07
N LYS A 320 -24.90 -37.59 4.76
CA LYS A 320 -26.25 -37.08 5.04
C LYS A 320 -26.50 -36.89 6.54
N GLU A 321 -26.18 -37.90 7.36
CA GLU A 321 -26.26 -37.81 8.83
C GLU A 321 -25.44 -36.62 9.35
N LEU A 322 -24.19 -36.46 8.88
CA LEU A 322 -23.31 -35.38 9.31
C LEU A 322 -23.80 -34.01 8.85
N GLN A 323 -24.46 -33.91 7.70
CA GLN A 323 -24.99 -32.65 7.17
C GLN A 323 -26.18 -32.12 7.97
N GLU A 324 -27.04 -33.01 8.45
CA GLU A 324 -28.34 -32.69 9.05
C GLU A 324 -28.28 -32.52 10.59
N ASN A 325 -27.26 -33.07 11.26
CA ASN A 325 -27.18 -33.12 12.73
C ASN A 325 -26.09 -32.21 13.31
N GLU A 326 -26.28 -31.80 14.57
CA GLU A 326 -25.41 -30.88 15.30
C GLU A 326 -24.14 -31.55 15.83
N TRP A 327 -22.98 -31.14 15.32
CA TRP A 327 -21.66 -31.59 15.79
C TRP A 327 -20.52 -30.61 15.49
N LEU A 328 -20.74 -29.64 14.59
CA LEU A 328 -19.71 -28.73 14.13
C LEU A 328 -19.63 -27.51 15.07
N PRO A 329 -18.46 -27.22 15.67
CA PRO A 329 -18.33 -26.10 16.59
C PRO A 329 -18.37 -24.76 15.85
N VAL A 330 -19.15 -23.84 16.39
CA VAL A 330 -19.33 -22.48 15.89
C VAL A 330 -19.02 -21.46 16.99
N VAL A 331 -18.74 -20.22 16.61
CA VAL A 331 -18.34 -19.15 17.53
C VAL A 331 -19.56 -18.64 18.31
N GLY A 332 -19.44 -18.55 19.65
CA GLY A 332 -20.45 -17.93 20.52
C GLY A 332 -21.76 -18.71 20.71
N GLU A 333 -21.89 -19.88 20.10
CA GLU A 333 -23.12 -20.68 20.08
C GLU A 333 -22.84 -22.18 20.32
N PRO A 334 -23.85 -22.99 20.70
CA PRO A 334 -23.73 -24.45 20.68
C PRO A 334 -23.38 -25.01 19.29
N ASP A 335 -22.89 -26.24 19.24
CA ASP A 335 -22.60 -26.95 17.99
C ASP A 335 -23.79 -26.88 17.00
N ARG A 336 -23.50 -26.66 15.72
CA ARG A 336 -24.50 -26.52 14.65
C ARG A 336 -24.40 -27.67 13.66
N ALA A 337 -25.50 -27.90 12.94
CA ALA A 337 -25.46 -28.72 11.73
C ALA A 337 -24.65 -28.02 10.64
N PRO A 338 -23.74 -28.71 9.92
CA PRO A 338 -22.92 -28.13 8.86
C PRO A 338 -23.70 -27.35 7.80
N GLN A 339 -24.89 -27.82 7.39
CA GLN A 339 -25.76 -27.10 6.45
C GLN A 339 -26.26 -25.75 6.98
N ARG A 340 -26.15 -25.50 8.28
CA ARG A 340 -26.55 -24.25 8.94
C ARG A 340 -25.35 -23.48 9.50
N ALA A 341 -24.14 -23.87 9.10
CA ALA A 341 -22.90 -23.26 9.51
C ALA A 341 -22.19 -22.59 8.32
N SER A 342 -21.48 -21.51 8.62
CA SER A 342 -20.77 -20.68 7.65
C SER A 342 -19.27 -20.74 7.91
N VAL A 343 -18.47 -20.92 6.87
CA VAL A 343 -17.01 -20.99 6.95
C VAL A 343 -16.41 -19.82 6.19
N VAL A 344 -15.59 -19.03 6.88
CA VAL A 344 -14.73 -18.01 6.27
C VAL A 344 -13.32 -18.58 6.19
N PRO A 345 -12.77 -18.88 5.00
CA PRO A 345 -11.43 -19.43 4.89
C PRO A 345 -10.38 -18.51 5.51
N GLY A 346 -9.52 -19.05 6.38
CA GLY A 346 -8.48 -18.27 7.06
C GLY A 346 -8.99 -17.36 8.19
N LEU A 347 -10.22 -17.58 8.69
CA LEU A 347 -10.78 -16.84 9.80
C LEU A 347 -9.83 -16.83 11.02
N SER A 348 -9.50 -15.63 11.51
CA SER A 348 -8.77 -15.41 12.76
C SER A 348 -9.74 -15.19 13.94
N ASP A 349 -9.22 -15.25 15.17
CA ASP A 349 -10.02 -14.96 16.38
C ASP A 349 -10.59 -13.53 16.35
N ASP A 350 -9.79 -12.53 15.95
CA ASP A 350 -10.21 -11.13 15.85
C ASP A 350 -11.31 -10.94 14.79
N LEU A 351 -11.16 -11.58 13.62
CA LEU A 351 -12.17 -11.50 12.56
C LEU A 351 -13.45 -12.24 12.96
N ALA A 352 -13.33 -13.36 13.69
CA ALA A 352 -14.47 -14.08 14.22
C ALA A 352 -15.29 -13.24 15.20
N GLU A 353 -14.63 -12.54 16.13
CA GLU A 353 -15.29 -11.62 17.06
C GLU A 353 -16.12 -10.55 16.32
N LEU A 354 -15.55 -9.97 15.25
CA LEU A 354 -16.21 -8.90 14.49
C LEU A 354 -17.36 -9.41 13.61
N LEU A 355 -17.28 -10.64 13.10
CA LEU A 355 -18.26 -11.20 12.16
C LEU A 355 -19.36 -12.04 12.82
N THR A 356 -19.21 -12.48 14.06
CA THR A 356 -20.18 -13.38 14.72
C THR A 356 -21.58 -12.76 14.80
N ASP A 357 -21.69 -11.45 15.01
CA ASP A 357 -22.98 -10.74 15.05
C ASP A 357 -23.61 -10.52 13.67
N ILE A 358 -22.85 -10.75 12.59
CA ILE A 358 -23.24 -10.47 11.20
C ILE A 358 -23.52 -11.79 10.46
N ILE A 359 -22.72 -12.82 10.71
CA ILE A 359 -22.77 -14.12 10.07
C ILE A 359 -23.14 -15.17 11.12
N GLY A 360 -24.38 -15.67 11.04
CA GLY A 360 -24.84 -16.74 11.93
C GLY A 360 -24.12 -18.06 11.67
N GLY A 361 -23.82 -18.79 12.76
CA GLY A 361 -23.22 -20.13 12.70
C GLY A 361 -21.80 -20.14 12.15
N LEU A 362 -20.99 -19.11 12.42
CA LEU A 362 -19.61 -19.03 11.97
C LEU A 362 -18.75 -20.13 12.59
N VAL A 363 -18.13 -20.99 11.77
CA VAL A 363 -17.27 -22.09 12.22
C VAL A 363 -16.03 -21.52 12.92
N VAL A 364 -15.63 -22.13 14.04
CA VAL A 364 -14.50 -21.65 14.85
C VAL A 364 -13.20 -21.49 14.03
N PRO A 365 -12.34 -20.50 14.36
CA PRO A 365 -11.08 -20.23 13.67
C PRO A 365 -10.19 -21.47 13.47
N GLU A 366 -10.09 -22.36 14.46
CA GLU A 366 -9.20 -23.54 14.36
C GLU A 366 -9.63 -24.55 13.30
N LEU A 367 -10.91 -24.53 12.90
CA LEU A 367 -11.42 -25.39 11.82
C LEU A 367 -11.56 -24.65 10.48
N SER A 368 -11.30 -23.34 10.42
CA SER A 368 -11.44 -22.53 9.20
C SER A 368 -10.19 -22.49 8.31
N GLY A 369 -9.15 -23.28 8.65
CA GLY A 369 -7.91 -23.37 7.88
C GLY A 369 -7.93 -24.42 6.75
N PRO A 370 -6.92 -24.41 5.85
CA PRO A 370 -6.87 -25.27 4.66
C PRO A 370 -6.93 -26.78 4.96
N LYS A 371 -6.44 -27.21 6.13
CA LYS A 371 -6.47 -28.61 6.58
C LYS A 371 -7.89 -29.19 6.64
N HIS A 372 -8.89 -28.35 6.92
CA HIS A 372 -10.26 -28.76 7.20
C HIS A 372 -11.20 -28.53 5.99
N GLU A 373 -10.75 -27.80 4.97
CA GLU A 373 -11.56 -27.36 3.83
C GLU A 373 -12.27 -28.51 3.12
N ARG A 374 -11.55 -29.61 2.82
CA ARG A 374 -12.14 -30.77 2.13
C ARG A 374 -13.23 -31.45 2.95
N ALA A 375 -13.05 -31.54 4.26
CA ALA A 375 -14.03 -32.15 5.15
C ALA A 375 -15.29 -31.29 5.26
N LEU A 376 -15.12 -29.98 5.47
CA LEU A 376 -16.23 -29.02 5.56
C LEU A 376 -17.02 -28.93 4.25
N ALA A 377 -16.32 -28.99 3.10
CA ALA A 377 -16.96 -29.07 1.79
C ALA A 377 -17.78 -30.36 1.60
N ALA A 378 -17.30 -31.51 2.09
CA ALA A 378 -18.01 -32.78 2.00
C ALA A 378 -19.34 -32.78 2.76
N VAL A 379 -19.43 -32.02 3.87
CA VAL A 379 -20.65 -31.82 4.66
C VAL A 379 -21.40 -30.53 4.32
N SER A 380 -21.16 -29.96 3.13
CA SER A 380 -21.96 -28.86 2.58
C SER A 380 -22.07 -27.62 3.48
N THR A 381 -20.99 -27.24 4.18
CA THR A 381 -20.95 -25.95 4.89
C THR A 381 -21.03 -24.77 3.93
N HIS A 382 -21.64 -23.66 4.36
CA HIS A 382 -21.75 -22.45 3.55
C HIS A 382 -20.41 -21.69 3.55
N ARG A 383 -19.64 -21.78 2.46
CA ARG A 383 -18.39 -21.02 2.32
C ARG A 383 -18.70 -19.56 2.00
N ILE A 384 -18.18 -18.65 2.80
CA ILE A 384 -18.29 -17.19 2.61
C ILE A 384 -16.92 -16.65 2.20
N GLY A 385 -16.83 -16.13 0.97
CA GLY A 385 -15.63 -15.44 0.46
C GLY A 385 -15.61 -13.96 0.81
N LEU A 386 -14.50 -13.27 0.51
CA LEU A 386 -14.30 -11.85 0.88
C LEU A 386 -15.35 -10.93 0.25
N ALA A 387 -15.76 -11.20 -1.00
CA ALA A 387 -16.79 -10.42 -1.68
C ALA A 387 -18.13 -10.47 -0.94
N ARG A 388 -18.50 -11.64 -0.43
CA ARG A 388 -19.73 -11.78 0.35
C ARG A 388 -19.61 -11.11 1.72
N ILE A 389 -18.43 -11.10 2.34
CA ILE A 389 -18.18 -10.34 3.57
C ILE A 389 -18.38 -8.84 3.30
N ALA A 390 -17.75 -8.30 2.26
CA ALA A 390 -17.92 -6.89 1.89
C ALA A 390 -19.38 -6.52 1.61
N GLU A 391 -20.13 -7.39 0.95
CA GLU A 391 -21.57 -7.22 0.70
C GLU A 391 -22.39 -7.22 2.00
N LEU A 392 -22.13 -8.16 2.93
CA LEU A 392 -22.84 -8.25 4.21
C LEU A 392 -22.54 -7.06 5.14
N LEU A 393 -21.38 -6.42 4.98
CA LEU A 393 -21.01 -5.22 5.71
C LEU A 393 -21.68 -3.95 5.17
N SER A 394 -22.22 -4.00 3.95
CA SER A 394 -22.87 -2.86 3.32
C SER A 394 -24.11 -2.42 4.11
N GLY A 395 -24.20 -1.12 4.40
CA GLY A 395 -25.31 -0.53 5.16
C GLY A 395 -25.21 -0.70 6.69
N LEU A 396 -24.11 -1.28 7.21
CA LEU A 396 -23.86 -1.29 8.64
C LEU A 396 -23.34 0.07 9.12
N GLU A 397 -23.94 0.57 10.20
CA GLU A 397 -23.44 1.74 10.92
C GLU A 397 -22.63 1.28 12.13
N ARG A 398 -21.34 1.64 12.15
CA ARG A 398 -20.36 1.31 13.19
C ARG A 398 -19.39 2.47 13.37
N GLU A 399 -18.83 2.60 14.57
CA GLU A 399 -17.83 3.62 14.87
C GLU A 399 -16.55 3.44 14.01
N PRO A 400 -15.86 4.52 13.63
CA PRO A 400 -14.62 4.46 12.82
C PRO A 400 -13.55 3.49 13.36
N LYS A 401 -13.41 3.39 14.69
CA LYS A 401 -12.46 2.47 15.34
C LYS A 401 -12.79 1.00 15.09
N TRP A 402 -14.07 0.66 14.96
CA TRP A 402 -14.50 -0.69 14.63
C TRP A 402 -14.09 -1.06 13.19
N TRP A 403 -14.24 -0.13 12.24
CA TRP A 403 -13.79 -0.32 10.86
C TRP A 403 -12.27 -0.51 10.76
N ASN A 404 -11.49 0.27 11.52
CA ASN A 404 -10.04 0.10 11.59
C ASN A 404 -9.64 -1.31 12.08
N ARG A 405 -10.28 -1.81 13.15
CA ARG A 405 -10.09 -3.19 13.64
C ARG A 405 -10.43 -4.23 12.57
N LEU A 406 -11.53 -4.03 11.83
CA LEU A 406 -11.93 -4.90 10.73
C LEU A 406 -10.90 -4.89 9.59
N TYR A 407 -10.40 -3.73 9.18
CA TYR A 407 -9.36 -3.64 8.16
C TYR A 407 -8.07 -4.34 8.59
N SER A 408 -7.69 -4.20 9.87
CA SER A 408 -6.55 -4.94 10.45
C SER A 408 -6.78 -6.45 10.39
N ALA A 409 -7.98 -6.92 10.72
CA ALA A 409 -8.33 -8.34 10.72
C ALA A 409 -8.46 -8.96 9.31
N LEU A 410 -8.84 -8.16 8.31
CA LEU A 410 -8.92 -8.56 6.90
C LEU A 410 -7.58 -8.54 6.18
N GLU A 411 -6.64 -7.69 6.60
CA GLU A 411 -5.36 -7.50 5.91
C GLU A 411 -4.58 -8.80 5.63
N PRO A 412 -4.47 -9.76 6.57
CA PRO A 412 -3.78 -11.03 6.31
C PRO A 412 -4.41 -11.91 5.23
N LEU A 413 -5.70 -11.70 4.92
CA LEU A 413 -6.43 -12.43 3.89
C LEU A 413 -6.24 -11.84 2.49
N VAL A 414 -5.78 -10.59 2.40
CA VAL A 414 -5.54 -9.89 1.12
C VAL A 414 -4.12 -10.19 0.65
N ILE A 415 -3.92 -11.37 0.06
CA ILE A 415 -2.61 -11.86 -0.37
C ILE A 415 -2.34 -11.70 -1.87
N ASP A 416 -3.39 -11.48 -2.67
CA ASP A 416 -3.32 -11.37 -4.13
C ASP A 416 -4.28 -10.32 -4.70
N THR A 417 -4.23 -10.12 -6.02
CA THR A 417 -5.10 -9.17 -6.72
C THR A 417 -6.57 -9.58 -6.74
N LEU A 418 -6.87 -10.88 -6.65
CA LEU A 418 -8.26 -11.35 -6.62
C LEU A 418 -8.92 -10.94 -5.31
N ALA A 419 -8.24 -11.09 -4.18
CA ALA A 419 -8.72 -10.63 -2.87
C ALA A 419 -8.95 -9.12 -2.84
N VAL A 420 -8.11 -8.35 -3.53
CA VAL A 420 -8.30 -6.90 -3.70
C VAL A 420 -9.59 -6.58 -4.46
N GLU A 421 -9.86 -7.28 -5.58
CA GLU A 421 -11.12 -7.09 -6.32
C GLU A 421 -12.34 -7.54 -5.51
N GLU A 422 -12.25 -8.65 -4.77
CA GLU A 422 -13.33 -9.15 -3.93
C GLU A 422 -13.72 -8.14 -2.83
N LEU A 423 -12.77 -7.37 -2.30
CA LEU A 423 -13.03 -6.30 -1.32
C LEU A 423 -13.32 -4.93 -1.95
N GLY A 424 -13.58 -4.87 -3.26
CA GLY A 424 -13.85 -3.63 -3.98
C GLY A 424 -15.08 -2.86 -3.50
N THR A 425 -16.01 -3.50 -2.80
CA THR A 425 -17.23 -2.89 -2.23
C THR A 425 -17.15 -2.69 -0.71
N LEU A 426 -15.97 -2.79 -0.11
CA LEU A 426 -15.80 -2.62 1.33
C LEU A 426 -16.26 -1.22 1.76
N PRO A 427 -17.12 -1.10 2.79
CA PRO A 427 -17.54 0.20 3.31
C PRO A 427 -16.37 0.96 3.94
N VAL A 428 -16.34 2.28 3.73
CA VAL A 428 -15.32 3.17 4.28
C VAL A 428 -15.98 4.40 4.93
N PRO A 429 -15.78 4.64 6.24
CA PRO A 429 -16.26 5.83 6.92
C PRO A 429 -15.41 7.04 6.52
N LEU A 430 -16.08 8.15 6.20
CA LEU A 430 -15.47 9.42 5.81
C LEU A 430 -15.37 10.38 7.00
N SER A 431 -14.53 11.41 6.87
CA SER A 431 -14.35 12.46 7.87
C SER A 431 -15.62 13.27 8.12
N ASP A 432 -16.52 13.34 7.14
CA ASP A 432 -17.82 14.03 7.22
C ASP A 432 -18.93 13.20 7.90
N GLY A 433 -18.59 12.03 8.44
CA GLY A 433 -19.51 11.13 9.13
C GLY A 433 -20.32 10.20 8.22
N ARG A 434 -20.27 10.39 6.89
CA ARG A 434 -20.90 9.47 5.94
C ARG A 434 -20.06 8.20 5.81
N THR A 435 -20.69 7.10 5.41
CA THR A 435 -19.98 5.88 5.00
C THR A 435 -20.25 5.63 3.52
N VAL A 436 -19.19 5.45 2.74
CA VAL A 436 -19.30 5.17 1.30
C VAL A 436 -18.89 3.74 1.00
N THR A 437 -19.34 3.23 -0.14
CA THR A 437 -18.99 1.89 -0.61
C THR A 437 -17.79 1.98 -1.54
N GLY A 438 -16.71 1.25 -1.20
CA GLY A 438 -15.59 1.00 -2.10
C GLY A 438 -14.36 1.87 -1.83
N PRO A 439 -13.22 1.26 -1.45
CA PRO A 439 -11.98 1.98 -1.15
C PRO A 439 -11.41 2.80 -2.32
N ARG A 440 -11.70 2.42 -3.56
CA ARG A 440 -11.21 3.15 -4.76
C ARG A 440 -11.81 4.54 -4.94
N THR A 441 -12.88 4.84 -4.19
CA THR A 441 -13.61 6.10 -4.31
C THR A 441 -13.27 7.11 -3.22
N VAL A 442 -12.29 6.79 -2.37
CA VAL A 442 -11.91 7.60 -1.21
C VAL A 442 -10.45 8.00 -1.25
N VAL A 443 -10.14 9.01 -0.45
CA VAL A 443 -8.80 9.57 -0.28
C VAL A 443 -8.36 9.35 1.17
N VAL A 444 -7.17 8.80 1.38
CA VAL A 444 -6.55 8.63 2.70
C VAL A 444 -5.61 9.81 2.93
N GLY A 445 -5.86 10.57 3.99
CA GLY A 445 -5.00 11.68 4.39
C GLY A 445 -3.65 11.18 4.90
N VAL A 446 -2.56 11.73 4.37
CA VAL A 446 -1.20 11.49 4.87
C VAL A 446 -0.77 12.67 5.74
N GLU A 447 -0.14 12.38 6.89
CA GLU A 447 0.44 13.37 7.81
C GLU A 447 -0.55 14.36 8.47
N LEU A 448 -1.87 14.14 8.35
CA LEU A 448 -2.90 15.02 8.95
C LEU A 448 -3.17 14.77 10.45
N GLY A 449 -2.72 13.63 10.99
CA GLY A 449 -2.99 13.25 12.39
C GLY A 449 -4.44 12.78 12.66
N GLU A 450 -4.74 12.46 13.93
CA GLU A 450 -6.08 12.01 14.35
C GLU A 450 -7.09 13.15 14.48
N ASP A 451 -6.62 14.38 14.69
CA ASP A 451 -7.40 15.60 14.89
C ASP A 451 -7.68 16.35 13.56
N ALA A 452 -7.49 15.67 12.42
CA ALA A 452 -7.74 16.25 11.10
C ALA A 452 -9.19 16.74 10.97
N PRO A 453 -9.43 17.95 10.44
CA PRO A 453 -10.77 18.50 10.33
C PRO A 453 -11.62 17.72 9.31
N SER A 454 -12.95 17.83 9.43
CA SER A 454 -13.87 17.20 8.49
C SER A 454 -13.86 17.93 7.14
N VAL A 455 -13.31 17.27 6.12
CA VAL A 455 -13.28 17.78 4.74
C VAL A 455 -14.55 17.41 3.99
N GLN A 456 -15.24 18.40 3.41
CA GLN A 456 -16.54 18.21 2.77
C GLN A 456 -16.47 18.11 1.23
N TRP A 457 -15.46 18.71 0.60
CA TRP A 457 -15.29 18.72 -0.86
C TRP A 457 -14.67 17.44 -1.42
N THR A 458 -13.98 16.67 -0.58
CA THR A 458 -13.33 15.43 -0.95
C THR A 458 -13.80 14.28 -0.05
N ARG A 459 -13.80 13.05 -0.58
CA ARG A 459 -14.15 11.83 0.18
C ARG A 459 -12.96 11.37 1.04
N LEU A 460 -12.57 12.20 1.99
CA LEU A 460 -11.48 11.92 2.92
C LEU A 460 -11.92 10.84 3.91
N VAL A 461 -11.11 9.79 4.06
CA VAL A 461 -11.34 8.73 5.06
C VAL A 461 -11.24 9.32 6.47
N HIS A 462 -12.15 8.91 7.35
CA HIS A 462 -12.11 9.32 8.75
C HIS A 462 -10.74 8.97 9.37
N PRO A 463 -10.06 9.89 10.08
CA PRO A 463 -8.68 9.68 10.53
C PRO A 463 -8.51 8.43 11.40
N VAL A 464 -9.42 8.18 12.34
CA VAL A 464 -9.44 6.97 13.18
C VAL A 464 -9.68 5.66 12.40
N ALA A 465 -10.30 5.72 11.21
CA ALA A 465 -10.51 4.57 10.34
C ALA A 465 -9.42 4.38 9.28
N ALA A 466 -8.50 5.35 9.14
CA ALA A 466 -7.41 5.28 8.17
C ALA A 466 -6.55 4.03 8.43
N HIS A 467 -6.30 3.25 7.39
CA HIS A 467 -5.57 1.99 7.49
C HIS A 467 -4.79 1.71 6.18
N PRO A 468 -3.55 1.18 6.23
CA PRO A 468 -2.76 0.87 5.04
C PRO A 468 -3.45 -0.06 4.02
N LEU A 469 -4.34 -0.93 4.52
CA LEU A 469 -5.17 -1.79 3.66
C LEU A 469 -5.97 -0.99 2.64
N LEU A 470 -6.50 0.19 2.99
CA LEU A 470 -7.33 0.97 2.07
C LEU A 470 -6.55 1.43 0.83
N SER A 471 -5.29 1.87 1.02
CA SER A 471 -4.40 2.20 -0.10
C SER A 471 -4.08 0.97 -0.95
N ARG A 472 -3.89 -0.21 -0.33
CA ARG A 472 -3.71 -1.49 -1.06
C ARG A 472 -4.96 -1.89 -1.85
N LEU A 473 -6.15 -1.52 -1.38
CA LEU A 473 -7.43 -1.73 -2.08
C LEU A 473 -7.72 -0.67 -3.16
N GLY A 474 -6.84 0.33 -3.30
CA GLY A 474 -6.88 1.34 -4.35
C GLY A 474 -7.37 2.72 -3.93
N ALA A 475 -7.46 3.01 -2.63
CA ALA A 475 -7.69 4.38 -2.16
C ALA A 475 -6.51 5.28 -2.54
N GLN A 476 -6.81 6.49 -2.99
CA GLN A 476 -5.80 7.50 -3.27
C GLN A 476 -5.27 8.09 -1.97
N THR A 477 -4.10 8.74 -2.02
CA THR A 477 -3.51 9.45 -0.87
C THR A 477 -3.44 10.93 -1.19
N ALA A 478 -3.72 11.79 -0.20
CA ALA A 478 -3.60 13.24 -0.34
C ALA A 478 -2.96 13.86 0.91
N SER A 479 -2.05 14.81 0.68
CA SER A 479 -1.49 15.68 1.71
C SER A 479 -2.43 16.86 2.00
N ALA A 480 -2.13 17.65 3.05
CA ALA A 480 -2.87 18.89 3.32
C ALA A 480 -2.80 19.87 2.14
N THR A 481 -1.64 19.96 1.47
CA THR A 481 -1.45 20.79 0.28
C THR A 481 -2.34 20.34 -0.88
N ASP A 482 -2.46 19.03 -1.12
CA ASP A 482 -3.32 18.49 -2.18
C ASP A 482 -4.80 18.79 -1.92
N LEU A 483 -5.25 18.65 -0.66
CA LEU A 483 -6.62 18.93 -0.25
C LEU A 483 -6.97 20.42 -0.35
N LEU A 484 -6.02 21.30 -0.03
CA LEU A 484 -6.17 22.76 -0.13
C LEU A 484 -5.99 23.31 -1.54
N SER A 485 -5.46 22.50 -2.46
CA SER A 485 -5.35 22.85 -3.90
C SER A 485 -6.48 22.26 -4.74
N ASP A 486 -7.44 21.57 -4.13
CA ASP A 486 -8.56 20.91 -4.81
C ASP A 486 -9.49 21.96 -5.46
N PRO A 487 -9.78 21.89 -6.77
CA PRO A 487 -10.70 22.80 -7.45
C PRO A 487 -12.11 22.83 -6.82
N ALA A 488 -12.54 21.75 -6.17
CA ALA A 488 -13.82 21.72 -5.46
C ALA A 488 -13.83 22.61 -4.21
N LEU A 489 -12.67 22.82 -3.56
CA LEU A 489 -12.54 23.79 -2.47
C LEU A 489 -12.71 25.21 -2.98
N ARG A 490 -12.08 25.56 -4.11
CA ARG A 490 -12.23 26.88 -4.73
C ARG A 490 -13.70 27.24 -4.97
N ALA A 491 -14.46 26.31 -5.56
CA ALA A 491 -15.89 26.51 -5.79
C ALA A 491 -16.69 26.69 -4.49
N LEU A 492 -16.30 26.03 -3.39
CA LEU A 492 -16.93 26.23 -2.08
C LEU A 492 -16.59 27.59 -1.46
N ILE A 493 -15.38 28.11 -1.67
CA ILE A 493 -15.00 29.45 -1.21
C ILE A 493 -15.80 30.51 -1.95
N GLU A 494 -15.88 30.40 -3.28
CA GLU A 494 -16.69 31.29 -4.13
C GLU A 494 -18.17 31.27 -3.71
N ASP A 495 -18.76 30.09 -3.48
CA ASP A 495 -20.16 29.93 -3.04
C ASP A 495 -20.38 30.41 -1.60
N ALA A 496 -19.39 30.27 -0.71
CA ALA A 496 -19.49 30.72 0.67
C ALA A 496 -19.60 32.25 0.81
N ALA A 497 -19.08 33.01 -0.16
CA ALA A 497 -19.19 34.47 -0.18
C ALA A 497 -20.64 34.98 -0.38
N ASP A 498 -21.49 34.16 -1.01
CA ASP A 498 -22.91 34.47 -1.25
C ASP A 498 -23.86 33.85 -0.20
N GLN A 499 -23.32 33.13 0.79
CA GLN A 499 -24.08 32.42 1.83
C GLN A 499 -24.05 33.13 3.19
N ASP A 500 -24.71 32.54 4.19
CA ASP A 500 -24.68 33.05 5.57
C ASP A 500 -23.26 32.97 6.16
N ASP A 501 -22.84 33.98 6.93
CA ASP A 501 -21.52 34.09 7.59
C ASP A 501 -21.09 32.83 8.35
N SER A 502 -22.05 32.06 8.88
CA SER A 502 -21.76 30.80 9.57
C SER A 502 -21.11 29.75 8.66
N VAL A 503 -21.52 29.67 7.38
CA VAL A 503 -20.98 28.71 6.42
C VAL A 503 -19.53 29.07 6.08
N ALA A 504 -19.27 30.35 5.79
CA ALA A 504 -17.93 30.86 5.54
C ALA A 504 -17.00 30.62 6.74
N THR A 505 -17.50 30.87 7.96
CA THR A 505 -16.75 30.63 9.20
C THR A 505 -16.42 29.16 9.43
N GLU A 506 -17.36 28.25 9.18
CA GLU A 506 -17.13 26.80 9.29
C GLU A 506 -16.11 26.33 8.25
N LEU A 507 -16.21 26.79 7.00
CA LEU A 507 -15.27 26.47 5.93
C LEU A 507 -13.85 26.99 6.27
N ALA A 508 -13.74 28.24 6.73
CA ALA A 508 -12.47 28.84 7.14
C ALA A 508 -11.79 28.03 8.25
N GLN A 509 -12.54 27.52 9.24
CA GLN A 509 -11.97 26.67 10.30
C GLN A 509 -11.38 25.36 9.75
N VAL A 510 -12.06 24.71 8.79
CA VAL A 510 -11.54 23.49 8.15
C VAL A 510 -10.28 23.80 7.35
N VAL A 511 -10.30 24.89 6.55
CA VAL A 511 -9.15 25.32 5.74
C VAL A 511 -7.94 25.64 6.62
N LEU A 512 -8.14 26.41 7.69
CA LEU A 512 -7.08 26.79 8.62
C LEU A 512 -6.51 25.58 9.40
N GLY A 513 -7.35 24.61 9.75
CA GLY A 513 -6.92 23.35 10.37
C GLY A 513 -6.00 22.54 9.45
N LEU A 514 -6.28 22.52 8.15
CA LEU A 514 -5.38 21.91 7.16
C LEU A 514 -4.12 22.78 6.93
N ALA A 515 -4.27 24.10 6.85
CA ALA A 515 -3.18 25.04 6.59
C ALA A 515 -2.10 25.02 7.69
N ALA A 516 -2.46 24.65 8.92
CA ALA A 516 -1.51 24.42 10.01
C ALA A 516 -0.44 23.35 9.68
N HIS A 517 -0.72 22.46 8.73
CA HIS A 517 0.19 21.39 8.28
C HIS A 517 0.96 21.74 7.00
N VAL A 518 0.81 22.96 6.48
CA VAL A 518 1.39 23.39 5.20
C VAL A 518 2.47 24.46 5.42
N ALA A 519 3.49 24.45 4.57
CA ALA A 519 4.52 25.49 4.56
C ALA A 519 3.99 26.76 3.86
N PRO A 520 4.36 27.98 4.34
CA PRO A 520 3.99 29.21 3.67
C PRO A 520 4.42 29.25 2.20
N GLY A 521 3.56 29.73 1.32
CA GLY A 521 3.82 29.86 -0.13
C GLY A 521 3.67 28.57 -0.95
N ALA A 522 3.19 27.47 -0.36
CA ALA A 522 2.95 26.21 -1.07
C ALA A 522 1.53 26.08 -1.66
N LEU A 523 0.63 27.00 -1.36
CA LEU A 523 -0.77 26.97 -1.80
C LEU A 523 -1.01 27.91 -3.00
N PRO A 524 -2.02 27.63 -3.84
CA PRO A 524 -2.46 28.54 -4.89
C PRO A 524 -2.92 29.90 -4.34
N SER A 525 -2.75 30.97 -5.12
CA SER A 525 -3.12 32.35 -4.71
C SER A 525 -4.60 32.52 -4.34
N TRP A 526 -5.51 31.82 -5.03
CA TRP A 526 -6.96 31.88 -4.76
C TRP A 526 -7.36 31.41 -3.35
N ILE A 527 -6.47 30.73 -2.61
CA ILE A 527 -6.73 30.41 -1.19
C ILE A 527 -6.91 31.67 -0.33
N GLY A 528 -6.37 32.81 -0.79
CA GLY A 528 -6.55 34.14 -0.20
C GLY A 528 -8.00 34.60 -0.11
N GLU A 529 -8.89 34.06 -0.93
CA GLU A 529 -10.30 34.44 -0.97
C GLU A 529 -11.10 33.92 0.23
N VAL A 530 -10.52 33.03 1.06
CA VAL A 530 -11.16 32.52 2.27
C VAL A 530 -11.55 33.67 3.19
N LEU A 531 -12.83 33.73 3.57
CA LEU A 531 -13.36 34.78 4.42
C LEU A 531 -13.00 34.56 5.90
N LEU A 532 -12.37 35.56 6.52
CA LEU A 532 -11.95 35.57 7.90
C LEU A 532 -12.50 36.82 8.62
N PRO A 533 -12.72 36.76 9.95
CA PRO A 533 -13.19 37.91 10.72
C PRO A 533 -12.08 38.95 10.91
N ASP A 534 -12.39 40.21 10.58
CA ASP A 534 -11.58 41.36 10.95
C ASP A 534 -11.81 41.79 12.42
N SER A 535 -11.08 42.81 12.87
CA SER A 535 -11.14 43.33 14.24
C SER A 535 -12.48 43.96 14.62
N GLU A 536 -13.35 44.25 13.65
CA GLU A 536 -14.71 44.74 13.86
C GLU A 536 -15.74 43.60 13.82
N GLY A 537 -15.30 42.38 13.46
CA GLY A 537 -16.11 41.18 13.35
C GLY A 537 -16.77 40.99 11.98
N GLU A 538 -16.42 41.81 11.00
CA GLU A 538 -16.88 41.66 9.61
C GLU A 538 -16.01 40.62 8.88
N LEU A 539 -16.64 39.85 7.98
CA LEU A 539 -15.93 38.85 7.18
C LEU A 539 -15.27 39.51 5.96
N ARG A 540 -13.96 39.31 5.81
CA ARG A 540 -13.16 39.79 4.67
C ARG A 540 -12.26 38.68 4.14
N SER A 541 -11.89 38.74 2.88
CA SER A 541 -10.94 37.79 2.29
C SER A 541 -9.60 37.85 3.01
N ALA A 542 -8.96 36.70 3.21
CA ALA A 542 -7.71 36.56 3.93
C ALA A 542 -6.58 37.41 3.31
N ASP A 543 -6.56 37.54 1.99
CA ASP A 543 -5.62 38.39 1.25
C ASP A 543 -5.86 39.91 1.43
N GLN A 544 -7.01 40.31 1.96
CA GLN A 544 -7.34 41.70 2.32
C GLN A 544 -7.15 41.98 3.81
N LEU A 545 -6.50 41.07 4.54
CA LEU A 545 -6.29 41.19 5.98
C LEU A 545 -4.81 41.16 6.35
N LEU A 546 -4.44 41.94 7.35
CA LEU A 546 -3.12 41.94 7.96
C LEU A 546 -3.18 41.39 9.38
N LEU A 547 -2.11 40.69 9.78
CA LEU A 547 -1.96 40.28 11.17
C LEU A 547 -1.82 41.49 12.10
N PRO A 548 -2.35 41.42 13.33
CA PRO A 548 -2.10 42.44 14.35
C PRO A 548 -0.60 42.69 14.55
N GLY A 549 -0.16 43.93 14.34
CA GLY A 549 1.25 44.31 14.45
C GLY A 549 2.11 44.03 13.21
N ALA A 550 1.51 43.66 12.08
CA ALA A 550 2.18 43.55 10.79
C ALA A 550 2.91 44.87 10.44
N PRO A 551 4.24 44.84 10.18
CA PRO A 551 4.98 46.04 9.81
C PRO A 551 4.44 46.76 8.58
N LEU A 552 3.84 46.02 7.63
CA LEU A 552 3.22 46.60 6.43
C LEU A 552 2.17 47.66 6.79
N ALA A 553 1.32 47.40 7.78
CA ALA A 553 0.26 48.33 8.19
C ALA A 553 0.79 49.72 8.62
N SER A 554 2.06 49.82 9.02
CA SER A 554 2.66 51.09 9.46
C SER A 554 3.15 52.00 8.32
N VAL A 555 3.19 51.48 7.09
CA VAL A 555 3.67 52.22 5.90
C VAL A 555 2.58 52.48 4.87
N LEU A 556 1.40 51.86 5.02
CA LEU A 556 0.27 52.08 4.13
C LEU A 556 -0.47 53.39 4.47
N VAL A 557 -1.19 53.92 3.49
CA VAL A 557 -2.11 55.05 3.68
C VAL A 557 -3.23 54.72 4.68
N GLU A 558 -3.73 55.72 5.40
CA GLU A 558 -4.75 55.52 6.46
C GLU A 558 -6.03 54.85 5.94
N ASP A 559 -6.44 55.16 4.70
CA ASP A 559 -7.62 54.60 4.03
C ASP A 559 -7.31 53.33 3.20
N SER A 560 -6.22 52.61 3.49
CA SER A 560 -5.88 51.39 2.76
C SER A 560 -7.00 50.34 2.86
N PRO A 561 -7.22 49.50 1.84
CA PRO A 561 -8.29 48.50 1.83
C PRO A 561 -8.09 47.36 2.85
N PHE A 562 -6.89 47.26 3.43
CA PHE A 562 -6.53 46.20 4.36
C PHE A 562 -7.21 46.34 5.72
N GLY A 563 -7.92 45.29 6.14
CA GLY A 563 -8.38 45.15 7.53
C GLY A 563 -7.31 44.51 8.43
N ILE A 564 -7.53 44.55 9.75
CA ILE A 564 -6.71 43.81 10.72
C ILE A 564 -7.50 42.59 11.18
N VAL A 565 -6.90 41.39 11.19
CA VAL A 565 -7.56 40.18 11.71
C VAL A 565 -7.90 40.34 13.20
N ASP A 566 -9.06 39.83 13.62
CA ASP A 566 -9.43 39.76 15.04
C ASP A 566 -8.36 39.07 15.91
N ALA A 567 -7.90 39.75 16.97
CA ALA A 567 -6.80 39.27 17.80
C ALA A 567 -7.13 37.98 18.58
N ASP A 568 -8.40 37.80 18.97
CA ASP A 568 -8.86 36.59 19.65
C ASP A 568 -8.93 35.40 18.67
N PHE A 569 -9.25 35.65 17.40
CA PHE A 569 -9.17 34.67 16.32
C PHE A 569 -7.73 34.23 16.04
N VAL A 570 -6.77 35.17 15.98
CA VAL A 570 -5.34 34.85 15.82
C VAL A 570 -4.83 33.95 16.93
N GLN A 571 -5.20 34.21 18.19
CA GLN A 571 -4.79 33.37 19.33
C GLN A 571 -5.34 31.93 19.26
N ARG A 572 -6.53 31.75 18.65
CA ARG A 572 -7.16 30.43 18.51
C ARG A 572 -6.54 29.59 17.40
N VAL A 573 -6.27 30.21 16.25
CA VAL A 573 -5.85 29.50 15.03
C VAL A 573 -4.32 29.45 14.88
N GLY A 574 -3.63 30.47 15.38
CA GLY A 574 -2.20 30.66 15.22
C GLY A 574 -1.82 31.41 13.93
N GLU A 575 -0.76 32.20 14.02
CA GLU A 575 -0.29 33.07 12.92
C GLU A 575 0.18 32.28 11.68
N GLN A 576 0.73 31.08 11.86
CA GLN A 576 1.26 30.29 10.73
C GLN A 576 0.17 29.92 9.73
N ALA A 577 -0.97 29.39 10.21
CA ALA A 577 -2.08 29.00 9.33
C ALA A 577 -2.67 30.21 8.60
N LEU A 578 -2.78 31.36 9.29
CA LEU A 578 -3.24 32.62 8.70
C LEU A 578 -2.30 33.10 7.59
N ARG A 579 -0.98 33.05 7.81
CA ARG A 579 0.01 33.40 6.78
C ARG A 579 0.01 32.44 5.59
N VAL A 580 -0.33 31.17 5.81
CA VAL A 580 -0.44 30.17 4.75
C VAL A 580 -1.63 30.44 3.84
N VAL A 581 -2.76 30.89 4.41
CA VAL A 581 -3.96 31.23 3.63
C VAL A 581 -3.95 32.65 3.04
N GLY A 582 -2.86 33.41 3.21
CA GLY A 582 -2.68 34.70 2.55
C GLY A 582 -2.79 35.94 3.43
N VAL A 583 -3.03 35.81 4.75
CA VAL A 583 -3.04 36.97 5.66
C VAL A 583 -1.66 37.64 5.69
N GLY A 584 -1.64 38.93 5.40
CA GLY A 584 -0.43 39.71 5.20
C GLY A 584 0.36 40.01 6.49
N TRP A 585 1.67 40.11 6.33
CA TRP A 585 2.62 40.54 7.38
C TRP A 585 3.58 41.61 6.85
N GLY A 586 4.13 41.37 5.67
CA GLY A 586 4.93 42.29 4.88
C GLY A 586 4.40 42.31 3.45
N PHE A 587 5.13 42.97 2.55
CA PHE A 587 4.83 42.94 1.12
C PHE A 587 4.76 41.51 0.57
N THR A 588 3.72 41.24 -0.22
CA THR A 588 3.48 39.95 -0.87
C THR A 588 4.06 39.97 -2.29
N VAL A 589 4.67 38.84 -2.69
CA VAL A 589 5.22 38.66 -4.03
C VAL A 589 4.28 37.76 -4.84
N VAL A 590 3.81 38.24 -5.98
CA VAL A 590 3.14 37.45 -7.02
C VAL A 590 4.20 36.81 -7.89
N ARG A 591 3.97 35.54 -8.24
CA ARG A 591 4.79 34.78 -9.16
C ARG A 591 3.92 34.04 -10.15
N GLU A 592 4.18 34.22 -11.44
CA GLU A 592 3.52 33.47 -12.50
C GLU A 592 4.54 33.05 -13.56
N GLU A 593 4.43 31.80 -14.02
CA GLU A 593 5.21 31.23 -15.11
C GLU A 593 4.36 31.27 -16.38
N LEU A 594 4.95 31.79 -17.46
CA LEU A 594 4.30 32.03 -18.75
C LEU A 594 3.01 32.86 -18.63
N PRO A 595 3.09 34.08 -18.04
CA PRO A 595 1.93 34.93 -17.87
C PRO A 595 1.29 35.29 -19.21
N SER A 596 -0.05 35.38 -19.22
CA SER A 596 -0.83 35.54 -20.45
C SER A 596 -1.11 37.00 -20.83
N GLY A 597 -0.78 37.94 -19.95
CA GLY A 597 -0.91 39.39 -20.12
C GLY A 597 -0.81 40.12 -18.77
N PRO A 598 -1.15 41.43 -18.73
CA PRO A 598 -1.19 42.22 -17.50
C PRO A 598 -2.49 41.98 -16.71
N ASP A 599 -2.61 40.81 -16.06
CA ASP A 599 -3.82 40.39 -15.32
C ASP A 599 -3.55 40.03 -13.84
N HIS A 600 -2.49 40.59 -13.25
CA HIS A 600 -2.04 40.26 -11.89
C HIS A 600 -2.50 41.29 -10.82
N ASP A 601 -3.37 42.22 -11.19
CA ASP A 601 -3.84 43.35 -10.37
C ASP A 601 -2.68 44.20 -9.80
N LEU A 602 -1.64 44.42 -10.60
CA LEU A 602 -0.52 45.29 -10.26
C LEU A 602 -0.76 46.72 -10.78
N ASP A 603 -0.35 47.74 -10.03
CA ASP A 603 -0.54 49.13 -10.46
C ASP A 603 0.27 49.46 -11.72
N ALA A 604 -0.36 50.10 -12.70
CA ALA A 604 0.25 50.44 -13.99
C ALA A 604 0.93 49.26 -14.72
N GLU A 605 0.46 48.02 -14.53
CA GLU A 605 1.04 46.82 -15.13
C GLU A 605 1.08 46.87 -16.67
N ASP A 606 -0.01 47.34 -17.29
CA ASP A 606 -0.10 47.53 -18.75
C ASP A 606 1.08 48.38 -19.28
N ALA A 607 1.44 49.44 -18.57
CA ALA A 607 2.50 50.35 -18.97
C ALA A 607 3.89 49.73 -18.82
N TRP A 608 4.09 48.82 -17.86
CA TRP A 608 5.32 48.02 -17.79
C TRP A 608 5.37 47.00 -18.93
N TRP A 609 4.25 46.33 -19.22
CA TRP A 609 4.17 45.33 -20.30
C TRP A 609 4.53 45.93 -21.67
N ASP A 610 4.07 47.14 -21.94
CA ASP A 610 4.39 47.91 -23.16
C ASP A 610 5.89 48.22 -23.31
N THR A 611 6.68 48.13 -22.23
CA THR A 611 8.15 48.36 -22.28
C THR A 611 8.94 47.12 -22.68
N LEU A 612 8.31 45.94 -22.74
CA LEU A 612 8.97 44.68 -23.06
C LEU A 612 8.95 44.42 -24.57
N ASP A 613 10.08 43.92 -25.11
CA ASP A 613 10.18 43.55 -26.53
C ASP A 613 9.40 42.26 -26.86
N GLU A 614 9.27 41.36 -25.88
CA GLU A 614 8.61 40.05 -25.96
C GLU A 614 7.95 39.72 -24.61
N ASP A 615 6.92 38.88 -24.61
CA ASP A 615 6.25 38.44 -23.37
C ASP A 615 7.25 37.70 -22.45
N PRO A 616 7.28 37.99 -21.13
CA PRO A 616 8.25 37.40 -20.23
C PRO A 616 7.93 35.92 -19.93
N GLU A 617 8.97 35.09 -19.77
CA GLU A 617 8.78 33.68 -19.36
C GLU A 617 8.29 33.54 -17.92
N TYR A 618 8.60 34.52 -17.07
CA TYR A 618 8.20 34.59 -15.67
C TYR A 618 7.96 36.04 -15.26
N ILE A 619 6.94 36.27 -14.44
CA ILE A 619 6.76 37.53 -13.72
C ILE A 619 6.91 37.27 -12.22
N GLU A 620 7.79 38.03 -11.56
CA GLU A 620 7.85 38.14 -10.10
C GLU A 620 7.73 39.61 -9.70
N ALA A 621 6.69 39.93 -8.94
CA ALA A 621 6.36 41.32 -8.62
C ALA A 621 5.84 41.48 -7.19
N VAL A 622 6.18 42.59 -6.55
CA VAL A 622 5.59 43.01 -5.29
C VAL A 622 4.24 43.69 -5.55
N ARG A 623 3.19 43.24 -4.86
CA ARG A 623 1.86 43.87 -4.89
C ARG A 623 1.78 45.10 -4.00
N ASP A 624 0.73 45.89 -4.21
CA ASP A 624 0.24 46.90 -3.26
C ASP A 624 1.24 48.02 -2.94
N LEU A 625 2.16 48.30 -3.88
CA LEU A 625 3.17 49.37 -3.73
C LEU A 625 2.53 50.76 -3.82
N ASP A 626 1.43 50.90 -4.55
CA ASP A 626 0.62 52.10 -4.73
C ASP A 626 -0.13 52.50 -3.43
N LEU A 627 -0.29 51.56 -2.50
CA LEU A 627 -0.94 51.79 -1.21
C LEU A 627 0.02 52.34 -0.13
N VAL A 628 1.31 52.49 -0.45
CA VAL A 628 2.32 53.06 0.47
C VAL A 628 2.11 54.56 0.61
N ASP A 629 2.09 55.04 1.85
CA ASP A 629 2.04 56.47 2.16
C ASP A 629 3.32 57.17 1.66
N GLU A 630 3.15 58.29 0.96
CA GLU A 630 4.24 59.08 0.36
C GLU A 630 5.31 59.49 1.38
N ASP A 631 4.93 59.75 2.63
CA ASP A 631 5.85 60.12 3.72
C ASP A 631 6.56 58.90 4.36
N ARG A 632 6.22 57.69 3.93
CA ARG A 632 6.68 56.41 4.52
C ARG A 632 7.54 55.55 3.62
N TRP A 633 7.89 56.03 2.42
CA TRP A 633 8.79 55.33 1.51
C TRP A 633 10.13 54.87 2.13
N PRO A 634 10.81 55.65 2.98
CA PRO A 634 12.04 55.17 3.65
C PRO A 634 11.80 53.91 4.49
N GLN A 635 10.69 53.84 5.22
CA GLN A 635 10.32 52.67 6.02
C GLN A 635 9.89 51.50 5.11
N ALA A 636 9.10 51.77 4.06
CA ALA A 636 8.68 50.76 3.10
C ALA A 636 9.87 50.09 2.39
N LEU A 637 10.87 50.88 1.97
CA LEU A 637 12.11 50.37 1.40
C LEU A 637 12.90 49.49 2.38
N SER A 638 12.93 49.86 3.66
CA SER A 638 13.54 49.01 4.70
C SER A 638 12.82 47.66 4.80
N LEU A 639 11.47 47.64 4.79
CA LEU A 639 10.67 46.41 4.81
C LEU A 639 10.90 45.54 3.57
N LEU A 640 10.97 46.15 2.39
CA LEU A 640 11.28 45.45 1.13
C LEU A 640 12.70 44.85 1.14
N VAL A 641 13.65 45.50 1.80
CA VAL A 641 15.01 44.96 1.96
C VAL A 641 15.03 43.83 2.98
N GLU A 642 14.24 43.86 4.06
CA GLU A 642 14.27 42.83 5.11
C GLU A 642 13.89 41.43 4.58
N SER A 643 12.90 41.33 3.71
CA SER A 643 12.44 40.07 3.13
C SER A 643 13.35 39.59 1.98
N PRO A 644 13.90 38.36 2.03
CA PRO A 644 14.70 37.82 0.93
C PRO A 644 13.95 37.72 -0.40
N ALA A 645 12.62 37.51 -0.35
CA ALA A 645 11.79 37.36 -1.54
C ALA A 645 11.68 38.68 -2.32
N THR A 646 11.45 39.79 -1.61
CA THR A 646 11.33 41.13 -2.21
C THR A 646 12.70 41.72 -2.55
N ARG A 647 13.73 41.47 -1.72
CA ARG A 647 15.09 42.00 -1.92
C ARG A 647 15.68 41.64 -3.28
N ALA A 648 15.43 40.43 -3.77
CA ALA A 648 15.92 40.01 -5.10
C ALA A 648 15.35 40.88 -6.22
N LEU A 649 14.06 41.24 -6.12
CA LEU A 649 13.34 42.04 -7.11
C LEU A 649 13.83 43.49 -7.17
N LEU A 650 14.41 44.02 -6.09
CA LEU A 650 14.97 45.38 -6.07
C LEU A 650 16.25 45.52 -6.90
N THR A 651 16.89 44.40 -7.25
CA THR A 651 18.11 44.38 -8.08
C THR A 651 17.84 44.17 -9.56
N ASP A 652 16.68 43.60 -9.90
CA ASP A 652 16.28 43.40 -11.30
C ASP A 652 15.66 44.68 -11.86
N ARG A 653 16.52 45.52 -12.46
CA ARG A 653 16.10 46.82 -13.03
C ARG A 653 15.00 46.68 -14.09
N ARG A 654 14.92 45.58 -14.83
CA ARG A 654 13.90 45.40 -15.89
C ARG A 654 12.60 44.82 -15.36
N GLY A 655 12.64 44.13 -14.21
CA GLY A 655 11.45 43.61 -13.54
C GLY A 655 10.48 44.71 -13.12
N TYR A 656 9.19 44.36 -13.08
CA TYR A 656 8.09 45.26 -12.76
C TYR A 656 8.34 46.06 -11.47
N THR A 657 8.70 45.39 -10.37
CA THR A 657 8.89 46.05 -9.06
C THR A 657 9.94 47.16 -9.11
N ALA A 658 11.08 46.91 -9.76
CA ALA A 658 12.10 47.93 -9.86
C ALA A 658 11.72 49.05 -10.81
N TRP A 659 11.00 48.73 -11.89
CA TRP A 659 10.46 49.71 -12.83
C TRP A 659 9.47 50.65 -12.13
N TRP A 660 8.50 50.10 -11.40
CA TRP A 660 7.47 50.86 -10.73
C TRP A 660 8.06 51.76 -9.63
N LEU A 661 8.93 51.21 -8.78
CA LEU A 661 9.56 51.96 -7.69
C LEU A 661 10.47 53.09 -8.20
N ARG A 662 11.07 52.96 -9.39
CA ARG A 662 11.91 54.02 -9.97
C ARG A 662 11.17 55.29 -10.31
N SER A 663 9.88 55.18 -10.62
CA SER A 663 9.05 56.29 -11.07
C SER A 663 8.12 56.81 -9.99
N ASN A 664 7.81 56.00 -8.96
CA ASN A 664 6.78 56.33 -7.97
C ASN A 664 7.30 56.45 -6.53
N ALA A 665 8.40 55.77 -6.16
CA ALA A 665 8.90 55.84 -4.80
C ALA A 665 9.83 57.04 -4.61
N GLU A 666 9.62 57.78 -3.52
CA GLU A 666 10.39 58.96 -3.18
C GLU A 666 11.37 58.72 -2.04
N LEU A 667 12.56 59.31 -2.15
CA LEU A 667 13.56 59.33 -1.09
C LEU A 667 14.26 60.68 -1.08
N SER A 668 14.37 61.30 0.09
CA SER A 668 15.02 62.61 0.25
C SER A 668 14.45 63.72 -0.67
N GLY A 669 13.14 63.64 -0.98
CA GLY A 669 12.43 64.62 -1.80
C GLY A 669 12.67 64.49 -3.32
N GLY A 670 13.15 63.34 -3.78
CA GLY A 670 13.23 63.01 -5.20
C GLY A 670 12.87 61.56 -5.47
N VAL A 671 12.38 61.28 -6.67
CA VAL A 671 12.04 59.93 -7.11
C VAL A 671 13.30 59.07 -7.21
N LEU A 672 13.23 57.80 -6.78
CA LEU A 672 14.39 56.90 -6.71
C LEU A 672 15.19 56.80 -8.02
N GLY A 673 14.52 56.70 -9.17
CA GLY A 673 15.17 56.56 -10.48
C GLY A 673 16.05 57.75 -10.88
N LEU A 674 15.87 58.90 -10.22
CA LEU A 674 16.59 60.15 -10.46
C LEU A 674 17.72 60.41 -9.44
N LEU A 675 17.87 59.54 -8.44
CA LEU A 675 18.92 59.60 -7.44
C LEU A 675 20.06 58.67 -7.82
N ARG A 676 21.31 59.04 -7.53
CA ARG A 676 22.45 58.15 -7.71
C ARG A 676 22.69 57.28 -6.47
N ALA A 677 23.29 56.12 -6.65
CA ALA A 677 23.79 55.33 -5.53
C ALA A 677 24.91 56.10 -4.78
N PRO A 678 24.99 56.03 -3.43
CA PRO A 678 26.01 56.75 -2.65
C PRO A 678 27.45 56.50 -3.10
N GLY A 679 27.75 55.27 -3.54
CA GLY A 679 29.06 54.87 -4.05
C GLY A 679 29.27 55.11 -5.56
N ASP A 680 28.21 55.43 -6.30
CA ASP A 680 28.31 55.67 -7.74
C ASP A 680 28.80 57.09 -8.03
N ARG A 681 29.82 57.16 -8.90
CA ARG A 681 30.48 58.40 -9.33
C ARG A 681 30.10 58.83 -10.74
N THR A 682 29.24 58.08 -11.43
CA THR A 682 28.88 58.31 -12.83
C THR A 682 28.31 59.69 -13.06
N PHE A 683 27.42 60.14 -12.18
CA PHE A 683 26.81 61.47 -12.22
C PHE A 683 27.14 62.32 -10.97
N GLU A 684 28.32 62.10 -10.39
CA GLU A 684 28.75 62.82 -9.19
C GLU A 684 28.78 64.35 -9.43
N GLY A 685 28.09 65.09 -8.57
CA GLY A 685 27.94 66.55 -8.71
C GLY A 685 26.79 66.99 -9.64
N LEU A 686 26.11 66.07 -10.33
CA LEU A 686 24.89 66.33 -11.12
C LEU A 686 23.64 65.80 -10.39
N LEU A 687 23.66 64.52 -10.00
CA LEU A 687 22.57 63.86 -9.26
C LEU A 687 22.87 63.76 -7.77
N ASP A 688 21.80 63.86 -6.98
CA ASP A 688 21.84 63.74 -5.52
C ASP A 688 21.92 62.26 -5.11
N ALA A 689 22.62 61.96 -4.02
CA ALA A 689 22.78 60.58 -3.55
C ALA A 689 21.55 60.13 -2.77
N ALA A 690 21.12 58.89 -2.97
CA ALA A 690 20.06 58.26 -2.17
C ALA A 690 20.51 58.12 -0.69
N GLU A 691 19.91 58.88 0.22
CA GLU A 691 20.24 58.84 1.64
C GLU A 691 19.41 57.78 2.37
N HIS A 692 19.84 56.52 2.30
CA HIS A 692 19.23 55.41 3.03
C HIS A 692 20.30 54.41 3.51
N PRO A 693 20.20 53.86 4.74
CA PRO A 693 21.17 52.89 5.26
C PRO A 693 21.33 51.66 4.35
N ASP A 694 20.23 51.21 3.76
CA ASP A 694 20.19 50.03 2.88
C ASP A 694 20.32 50.34 1.37
N ALA A 695 20.71 51.57 0.99
CA ALA A 695 20.81 51.97 -0.43
C ALA A 695 21.68 51.04 -1.29
N GLY A 696 22.62 50.31 -0.68
CA GLY A 696 23.42 49.30 -1.38
C GLY A 696 22.65 48.06 -1.85
N PHE A 697 21.48 47.76 -1.27
CA PHE A 697 20.67 46.58 -1.61
C PHE A 697 19.69 46.83 -2.76
N PHE A 698 19.42 48.09 -3.10
CA PHE A 698 18.43 48.47 -4.10
C PHE A 698 18.99 49.41 -5.17
N SER A 699 20.26 49.23 -5.54
CA SER A 699 20.90 50.02 -6.61
C SER A 699 20.19 49.90 -7.96
N GLY A 700 19.43 48.83 -8.20
CA GLY A 700 18.59 48.67 -9.39
C GLY A 700 17.47 49.71 -9.49
N LEU A 701 17.06 50.28 -8.35
CA LEU A 701 16.04 51.33 -8.24
C LEU A 701 16.59 52.74 -8.46
N LEU A 702 17.92 52.90 -8.55
CA LEU A 702 18.57 54.21 -8.65
C LEU A 702 18.96 54.53 -10.09
N ALA A 703 19.42 55.75 -10.37
CA ALA A 703 19.93 56.14 -11.68
C ALA A 703 21.05 55.19 -12.14
N SER A 704 20.92 54.67 -13.37
CA SER A 704 21.88 53.74 -14.00
C SER A 704 23.01 54.48 -14.69
N ASP A 705 24.09 53.79 -15.07
CA ASP A 705 25.10 54.32 -15.98
C ASP A 705 24.64 54.35 -17.46
N THR A 706 23.35 54.11 -17.70
CA THR A 706 22.65 54.23 -18.97
C THR A 706 21.50 55.22 -18.85
N VAL A 707 21.32 56.07 -19.88
CA VAL A 707 20.16 56.96 -19.99
C VAL A 707 19.16 56.27 -20.91
N ASP A 708 18.13 55.68 -20.29
CA ASP A 708 17.09 54.91 -20.98
C ASP A 708 15.68 55.48 -20.70
N ASP A 709 15.61 56.64 -20.04
CA ASP A 709 14.39 57.28 -19.59
C ASP A 709 14.43 58.79 -19.92
N PRO A 710 13.39 59.35 -20.57
CA PRO A 710 13.32 60.77 -20.89
C PRO A 710 13.40 61.70 -19.68
N GLU A 711 12.82 61.31 -18.53
CA GLU A 711 12.83 62.13 -17.32
C GLU A 711 14.24 62.27 -16.74
N LEU A 712 14.99 61.17 -16.67
CA LEU A 712 16.41 61.19 -16.32
C LEU A 712 17.24 62.01 -17.32
N ALA A 713 16.96 61.89 -18.63
CA ALA A 713 17.66 62.66 -19.65
C ALA A 713 17.43 64.17 -19.46
N GLN A 714 16.17 64.59 -19.26
CA GLN A 714 15.81 65.97 -19.00
C GLN A 714 16.49 66.50 -17.73
N LEU A 715 16.44 65.72 -16.64
CA LEU A 715 17.09 66.10 -15.40
C LEU A 715 18.60 66.29 -15.59
N LEU A 716 19.27 65.40 -16.33
CA LEU A 716 20.71 65.55 -16.60
C LEU A 716 21.01 66.80 -17.44
N LEU A 717 20.19 67.13 -18.43
CA LEU A 717 20.32 68.37 -19.22
C LEU A 717 20.16 69.60 -18.32
N ASP A 718 19.15 69.62 -17.46
CA ASP A 718 18.91 70.72 -16.52
C ASP A 718 20.06 70.87 -15.52
N ARG A 719 20.56 69.75 -14.97
CA ARG A 719 21.68 69.74 -14.01
C ARG A 719 23.01 70.10 -14.66
N LEU A 720 23.20 69.78 -15.95
CA LEU A 720 24.34 70.26 -16.72
C LEU A 720 24.25 71.77 -16.94
N ALA A 721 23.06 72.34 -17.12
CA ALA A 721 22.85 73.78 -17.27
C ALA A 721 22.82 74.56 -15.93
N ASP A 722 22.75 73.88 -14.79
CA ASP A 722 22.59 74.50 -13.47
C ASP A 722 23.91 75.11 -12.93
N PRO A 723 23.99 76.45 -12.71
CA PRO A 723 25.19 77.08 -12.17
C PRO A 723 25.53 76.66 -10.73
N LEU A 724 24.60 76.08 -9.97
CA LEU A 724 24.83 75.56 -8.62
C LEU A 724 25.49 74.18 -8.62
N ARG A 725 25.50 73.49 -9.76
CA ARG A 725 26.15 72.18 -9.93
C ARG A 725 27.58 72.36 -10.45
N MET A 726 28.52 71.67 -9.80
CA MET A 726 29.96 71.70 -10.12
C MET A 726 30.51 70.28 -10.35
N PRO A 727 30.09 69.59 -11.42
CA PRO A 727 30.63 68.29 -11.77
C PRO A 727 32.10 68.37 -12.21
N ALA A 728 32.86 67.29 -12.01
CA ALA A 728 34.19 67.18 -12.58
C ALA A 728 34.13 67.03 -14.12
N SER A 729 35.16 67.47 -14.84
CA SER A 729 35.23 67.38 -16.31
C SER A 729 34.99 65.97 -16.86
N ALA A 730 35.45 64.94 -16.15
CA ALA A 730 35.23 63.55 -16.53
C ALA A 730 33.76 63.11 -16.41
N VAL A 731 33.01 63.68 -15.44
CA VAL A 731 31.57 63.46 -15.29
C VAL A 731 30.83 64.15 -16.42
N VAL A 732 31.14 65.43 -16.70
CA VAL A 732 30.55 66.18 -17.81
C VAL A 732 30.71 65.43 -19.14
N ALA A 733 31.93 65.00 -19.45
CA ALA A 733 32.19 64.27 -20.69
C ALA A 733 31.45 62.92 -20.76
N ARG A 734 31.39 62.21 -19.63
CA ARG A 734 30.66 60.94 -19.53
C ARG A 734 29.15 61.13 -19.70
N THR A 735 28.56 62.14 -19.05
CA THR A 735 27.12 62.42 -19.15
C THR A 735 26.73 62.78 -20.57
N HIS A 736 27.48 63.66 -21.24
CA HIS A 736 27.25 63.97 -22.66
C HIS A 736 27.39 62.75 -23.57
N ARG A 737 28.36 61.86 -23.30
CA ARG A 737 28.48 60.59 -24.02
C ARG A 737 27.20 59.76 -23.85
N LEU A 738 26.72 59.58 -22.61
CA LEU A 738 25.52 58.77 -22.32
C LEU A 738 24.25 59.38 -22.94
N LEU A 739 24.10 60.70 -22.91
CA LEU A 739 23.01 61.42 -23.57
C LEU A 739 23.07 61.27 -25.10
N GLY A 740 24.26 61.38 -25.70
CA GLY A 740 24.46 61.14 -27.12
C GLY A 740 24.17 59.70 -27.54
N GLU A 741 24.56 58.72 -26.72
CA GLU A 741 24.25 57.30 -26.93
C GLU A 741 22.73 57.03 -26.83
N ALA A 742 22.03 57.67 -25.89
CA ALA A 742 20.58 57.57 -25.76
C ALA A 742 19.84 58.17 -26.96
N ALA A 743 20.23 59.37 -27.40
CA ALA A 743 19.70 60.02 -28.59
C ALA A 743 19.97 59.19 -29.86
N GLN A 744 21.17 58.63 -30.00
CA GLN A 744 21.54 57.78 -31.15
C GLN A 744 20.72 56.48 -31.22
N ARG A 745 20.41 55.88 -30.06
CA ARG A 745 19.52 54.70 -29.94
C ARG A 745 18.05 55.04 -30.17
N ARG A 746 17.69 56.33 -30.25
CA ARG A 746 16.30 56.84 -30.39
C ARG A 746 15.38 56.38 -29.26
N VAL A 747 15.94 56.24 -28.06
CA VAL A 747 15.18 55.96 -26.82
C VAL A 747 14.55 57.25 -26.29
N LEU A 748 15.07 58.41 -26.72
CA LEU A 748 14.55 59.73 -26.35
C LEU A 748 13.73 60.29 -27.50
N ASP A 749 12.52 60.76 -27.21
CA ASP A 749 11.81 61.65 -28.12
C ASP A 749 12.34 63.08 -27.91
N LEU A 750 13.06 63.58 -28.90
CA LEU A 750 13.68 64.90 -28.84
C LEU A 750 12.65 66.03 -28.81
N GLU A 751 11.42 65.80 -29.30
CA GLU A 751 10.34 66.80 -29.27
C GLU A 751 9.74 66.97 -27.87
N GLU A 752 9.88 65.97 -26.99
CA GLU A 752 9.39 66.01 -25.61
C GLU A 752 10.40 66.63 -24.63
N LEU A 753 11.67 66.75 -25.03
CA LEU A 753 12.73 67.33 -24.20
C LEU A 753 12.82 68.84 -24.36
N HIS A 754 13.07 69.53 -23.24
CA HIS A 754 13.34 70.96 -23.21
C HIS A 754 14.82 71.23 -23.40
N LEU A 755 15.15 72.05 -24.41
CA LEU A 755 16.52 72.49 -24.67
C LEU A 755 17.05 73.34 -23.49
N PRO A 756 18.25 73.03 -22.98
CA PRO A 756 18.81 73.75 -21.85
C PRO A 756 19.22 75.17 -22.25
N PRO A 757 19.10 76.17 -21.35
CA PRO A 757 19.48 77.55 -21.63
C PRO A 757 21.01 77.73 -21.78
N PHE A 758 21.80 76.79 -21.27
CA PHE A 758 23.25 76.75 -21.36
C PHE A 758 23.73 75.32 -21.56
N VAL A 759 24.84 75.15 -22.27
CA VAL A 759 25.51 73.86 -22.40
C VAL A 759 26.82 73.90 -21.62
N ARG A 760 27.14 72.82 -20.90
CA ARG A 760 28.36 72.75 -20.11
C ARG A 760 29.56 72.32 -20.97
N GLY A 761 30.59 73.14 -21.01
CA GLY A 761 31.85 72.80 -21.66
C GLY A 761 32.67 71.76 -20.89
N LEU A 762 33.68 71.19 -21.54
CA LEU A 762 34.60 70.21 -20.96
C LEU A 762 35.35 70.76 -19.72
N SER A 763 35.63 72.06 -19.70
CA SER A 763 36.21 72.77 -18.55
C SER A 763 35.27 72.89 -17.34
N GLY A 764 33.97 72.61 -17.51
CA GLY A 764 32.93 72.77 -16.50
C GLY A 764 32.18 74.10 -16.59
N ASP A 765 32.63 75.05 -17.41
CA ASP A 765 31.98 76.36 -17.62
C ASP A 765 30.64 76.21 -18.36
N LEU A 766 29.68 77.07 -18.05
CA LEU A 766 28.41 77.20 -18.77
C LEU A 766 28.59 78.12 -19.98
N VAL A 767 28.18 77.64 -21.16
CA VAL A 767 28.32 78.35 -22.43
C VAL A 767 26.96 78.48 -23.10
N ASP A 768 26.74 79.60 -23.79
CA ASP A 768 25.56 79.80 -24.63
C ASP A 768 25.53 78.72 -25.74
N PRO A 769 24.38 78.06 -26.00
CA PRO A 769 24.30 77.03 -27.03
C PRO A 769 24.82 77.47 -28.40
N GLY A 770 24.64 78.74 -28.79
CA GLY A 770 25.14 79.28 -30.04
C GLY A 770 26.68 79.41 -30.11
N ASP A 771 27.34 79.41 -28.96
CA ASP A 771 28.80 79.44 -28.84
C ASP A 771 29.43 78.09 -28.52
N ALA A 772 28.64 77.10 -28.10
CA ALA A 772 29.10 75.74 -27.84
C ALA A 772 29.40 74.98 -29.14
N LEU A 773 30.31 74.02 -29.09
CA LEU A 773 30.69 73.17 -30.22
C LEU A 773 30.85 71.73 -29.77
N VAL A 774 30.09 70.81 -30.37
CA VAL A 774 30.23 69.37 -30.09
C VAL A 774 31.45 68.82 -30.82
N LEU A 775 32.37 68.18 -30.08
CA LEU A 775 33.61 67.67 -30.66
C LEU A 775 33.40 66.34 -31.40
N ASP A 776 33.26 66.43 -32.72
CA ASP A 776 33.07 65.26 -33.61
C ASP A 776 34.39 64.71 -34.18
N ARG A 777 35.43 65.56 -34.31
CA ARG A 777 36.75 65.16 -34.80
C ARG A 777 37.83 65.35 -33.73
N PRO A 778 38.69 64.34 -33.49
CA PRO A 778 39.65 64.38 -32.39
C PRO A 778 40.79 65.40 -32.57
N TRP A 779 41.18 65.73 -33.79
CA TRP A 779 42.23 66.73 -34.03
C TRP A 779 41.76 68.17 -33.73
N LEU A 780 40.45 68.41 -33.75
CA LEU A 780 39.86 69.70 -33.37
C LEU A 780 39.97 69.95 -31.86
N GLY A 781 40.04 68.89 -31.04
CA GLY A 781 40.03 69.03 -29.58
C GLY A 781 41.21 69.82 -29.05
N ALA A 782 42.39 69.66 -29.66
CA ALA A 782 43.59 70.41 -29.31
C ALA A 782 43.60 71.86 -29.84
N ALA A 783 42.70 72.17 -30.77
CA ALA A 783 42.62 73.45 -31.47
C ALA A 783 41.59 74.40 -30.84
N LEU A 784 40.64 73.86 -30.09
CA LEU A 784 39.48 74.58 -29.57
C LEU A 784 39.62 74.85 -28.06
N PRO A 785 39.10 75.97 -27.55
CA PRO A 785 39.11 76.27 -26.12
C PRO A 785 38.18 75.30 -25.37
N ALA A 786 38.67 74.66 -24.29
CA ALA A 786 37.94 73.67 -23.51
C ALA A 786 36.63 74.20 -22.89
N GLN A 787 36.45 75.52 -22.80
CA GLN A 787 35.21 76.17 -22.40
C GLN A 787 34.10 75.95 -23.42
N ARG A 788 34.40 76.09 -24.72
CA ARG A 788 33.39 76.01 -25.78
C ARG A 788 33.16 74.57 -26.28
N VAL A 789 34.01 73.64 -25.86
CA VAL A 789 33.98 72.26 -26.35
C VAL A 789 33.05 71.40 -25.50
N VAL A 790 32.07 70.78 -26.15
CA VAL A 790 31.19 69.75 -25.59
C VAL A 790 31.70 68.40 -26.05
N LEU A 791 32.16 67.57 -25.10
CA LEU A 791 32.75 66.27 -25.39
C LEU A 791 31.81 65.15 -24.95
N GLY A 792 31.35 64.34 -25.91
CA GLY A 792 30.69 63.06 -25.65
C GLY A 792 31.55 61.89 -26.16
N SER A 793 31.04 61.13 -27.13
CA SER A 793 31.85 60.26 -27.99
C SER A 793 31.98 60.86 -29.40
N PHE A 794 32.98 60.43 -30.16
CA PHE A 794 33.11 60.84 -31.55
C PHE A 794 32.07 60.15 -32.44
N GLU A 795 31.66 58.92 -32.08
CA GLU A 795 30.67 58.13 -32.81
C GLU A 795 29.25 58.70 -32.69
N THR A 796 28.91 59.30 -31.54
CA THR A 796 27.58 59.85 -31.23
C THR A 796 27.55 61.38 -31.25
N ALA A 797 28.57 62.02 -31.83
CA ALA A 797 28.70 63.48 -31.83
C ALA A 797 27.56 64.18 -32.55
N ASP A 798 27.11 63.63 -33.70
CA ASP A 798 25.97 64.19 -34.44
C ASP A 798 24.67 64.07 -33.64
N ALA A 799 24.40 62.91 -33.02
CA ALA A 799 23.21 62.73 -32.18
C ALA A 799 23.20 63.63 -30.93
N LEU A 800 24.38 63.88 -30.33
CA LEU A 800 24.52 64.81 -29.22
C LEU A 800 24.35 66.28 -29.67
N ALA A 801 24.85 66.63 -30.86
CA ALA A 801 24.65 67.94 -31.47
C ALA A 801 23.16 68.20 -31.75
N ASP A 802 22.45 67.22 -32.30
CA ASP A 802 21.01 67.28 -32.52
C ASP A 802 20.22 67.41 -31.20
N LEU A 803 20.59 66.63 -30.17
CA LEU A 803 19.95 66.69 -28.84
C LEU A 803 20.10 68.07 -28.17
N LEU A 804 21.25 68.71 -28.32
CA LEU A 804 21.54 70.01 -27.70
C LEU A 804 21.18 71.22 -28.57
N ASP A 805 20.79 70.99 -29.83
CA ASP A 805 20.66 72.01 -30.88
C ASP A 805 21.94 72.87 -31.03
N VAL A 806 23.10 72.20 -31.08
CA VAL A 806 24.43 72.83 -31.16
C VAL A 806 25.19 72.31 -32.37
N ALA A 807 25.96 73.17 -33.03
CA ALA A 807 26.76 72.75 -34.18
C ALA A 807 27.93 71.83 -33.78
N THR A 808 28.24 70.85 -34.64
CA THR A 808 29.49 70.09 -34.54
C THR A 808 30.70 70.96 -34.86
N ALA A 809 31.82 70.66 -34.22
CA ALA A 809 33.06 71.42 -34.37
C ALA A 809 33.53 71.47 -35.84
N SER A 810 33.45 70.34 -36.57
CA SER A 810 33.91 70.28 -37.97
C SER A 810 33.04 71.06 -38.97
N THR A 811 31.77 71.32 -38.66
CA THR A 811 30.86 72.09 -39.54
C THR A 811 31.03 73.59 -39.35
N SER A 812 31.43 74.01 -38.15
CA SER A 812 31.52 75.42 -37.76
C SER A 812 32.94 75.97 -37.73
N VAL A 813 33.98 75.12 -37.64
CA VAL A 813 35.39 75.53 -37.60
C VAL A 813 36.17 74.89 -38.74
N HIS A 814 36.78 75.74 -39.55
CA HIS A 814 37.60 75.35 -40.69
C HIS A 814 39.04 75.75 -40.42
N GLY A 815 39.97 74.80 -40.53
CA GLY A 815 41.40 75.05 -40.31
C GLY A 815 42.22 74.90 -41.57
N ARG A 816 43.12 75.85 -41.81
CA ARG A 816 44.12 75.81 -42.86
C ARG A 816 45.51 75.76 -42.24
N VAL A 817 46.31 74.76 -42.62
CA VAL A 817 47.69 74.65 -42.16
C VAL A 817 48.50 75.83 -42.70
N SER A 818 49.03 76.67 -41.82
CA SER A 818 49.84 77.86 -42.16
C SER A 818 51.34 77.61 -42.03
N SER A 819 51.71 76.54 -41.31
CA SER A 819 53.08 76.07 -41.14
C SER A 819 53.58 75.27 -42.35
N THR A 820 54.91 75.24 -42.55
CA THR A 820 55.55 74.48 -43.64
C THR A 820 56.10 73.16 -43.11
N GLY A 821 55.62 72.04 -43.66
CA GLY A 821 56.04 70.69 -43.28
C GLY A 821 56.75 69.92 -44.39
N VAL A 822 57.32 68.78 -44.05
CA VAL A 822 57.99 67.87 -44.98
C VAL A 822 57.09 66.66 -45.26
N VAL A 823 56.77 66.42 -46.53
CA VAL A 823 56.00 65.25 -46.97
C VAL A 823 56.87 63.99 -46.87
N THR A 824 56.34 62.95 -46.22
CA THR A 824 56.97 61.64 -46.02
C THR A 824 55.87 60.57 -45.93
N THR A 825 56.21 59.34 -45.55
CA THR A 825 55.24 58.25 -45.36
C THR A 825 55.24 57.79 -43.90
N TRP A 826 54.10 57.25 -43.45
CA TRP A 826 53.95 56.73 -42.08
C TRP A 826 55.03 55.70 -41.71
N ALA A 827 55.47 54.88 -42.67
CA ALA A 827 56.53 53.89 -42.46
C ALA A 827 57.89 54.51 -42.09
N ASN A 828 58.14 55.76 -42.48
CA ASN A 828 59.41 56.45 -42.24
C ASN A 828 59.41 57.30 -40.97
N GLU A 829 58.25 57.45 -40.29
CA GLU A 829 58.07 58.36 -39.16
C GLU A 829 57.63 57.61 -37.89
N PRO A 830 58.54 56.88 -37.22
CA PRO A 830 58.20 56.04 -36.06
C PRO A 830 57.59 56.82 -34.89
N GLN A 831 57.90 58.12 -34.75
CA GLN A 831 57.32 58.98 -33.70
C GLN A 831 55.85 59.32 -33.96
N ALA A 832 55.45 59.52 -35.23
CA ALA A 832 54.06 59.74 -35.59
C ALA A 832 53.23 58.45 -35.39
N VAL A 833 53.80 57.30 -35.75
CA VAL A 833 53.20 55.97 -35.50
C VAL A 833 52.99 55.74 -33.99
N LEU A 834 54.01 56.03 -33.17
CA LEU A 834 53.94 55.86 -31.72
C LEU A 834 52.84 56.71 -31.09
N GLY A 835 52.67 57.97 -31.50
CA GLY A 835 51.65 58.82 -30.90
C GLY A 835 50.22 58.46 -31.32
N PHE A 836 49.99 57.99 -32.56
CA PHE A 836 48.68 57.43 -32.93
C PHE A 836 48.36 56.17 -32.12
N ALA A 837 49.34 55.28 -31.95
CA ALA A 837 49.19 54.11 -31.09
C ALA A 837 48.91 54.49 -29.62
N ALA A 838 49.59 55.52 -29.08
CA ALA A 838 49.35 56.01 -27.73
C ALA A 838 47.96 56.64 -27.55
N LEU A 839 47.39 57.22 -28.61
CA LEU A 839 46.01 57.70 -28.65
C LEU A 839 44.98 56.58 -28.92
N GLY A 840 45.41 55.32 -29.04
CA GLY A 840 44.55 54.19 -29.38
C GLY A 840 43.95 54.28 -30.79
N ARG A 841 44.55 55.06 -31.69
CA ARG A 841 44.09 55.25 -33.08
C ARG A 841 44.81 54.29 -34.01
N GLU A 842 44.11 53.80 -35.02
CA GLU A 842 44.74 53.07 -36.12
C GLU A 842 45.68 53.99 -36.91
N VAL A 843 46.87 53.49 -37.24
CA VAL A 843 47.89 54.24 -37.96
C VAL A 843 47.50 54.29 -39.44
N PRO A 844 47.26 55.47 -40.03
CA PRO A 844 46.86 55.56 -41.43
C PRO A 844 47.95 55.03 -42.38
N GLY A 845 47.54 54.57 -43.57
CA GLY A 845 48.45 54.32 -44.69
C GLY A 845 48.69 55.58 -45.52
N GLY A 846 49.78 55.63 -46.29
CA GLY A 846 50.03 56.69 -47.27
C GLY A 846 50.98 57.80 -46.78
N GLU A 847 50.73 59.03 -47.24
CA GLU A 847 51.56 60.20 -46.97
C GLU A 847 51.20 60.86 -45.62
N VAL A 848 52.21 61.41 -44.95
CA VAL A 848 52.08 62.22 -43.74
C VAL A 848 53.02 63.42 -43.88
N VAL A 849 52.59 64.58 -43.37
CA VAL A 849 53.38 65.81 -43.41
C VAL A 849 53.90 66.11 -42.01
N ILE A 850 55.22 66.09 -41.85
CA ILE A 850 55.86 66.32 -40.55
C ILE A 850 56.27 67.78 -40.42
N HIS A 851 55.80 68.42 -39.36
CA HIS A 851 56.07 69.83 -39.04
C HIS A 851 56.98 69.95 -37.83
N HIS A 852 57.88 70.93 -37.80
CA HIS A 852 58.62 71.23 -36.57
C HIS A 852 57.69 71.77 -35.48
N GLU A 853 56.81 72.69 -35.87
CA GLU A 853 55.73 73.25 -35.06
C GLU A 853 54.52 73.36 -36.00
N LEU A 854 53.44 72.64 -35.68
CA LEU A 854 52.25 72.59 -36.53
C LEU A 854 51.28 73.71 -36.13
N SER A 855 51.33 74.80 -36.88
CA SER A 855 50.39 75.92 -36.76
C SER A 855 49.24 75.80 -37.77
N VAL A 856 48.01 75.97 -37.28
CA VAL A 856 46.77 75.93 -38.03
C VAL A 856 46.02 77.24 -37.81
N GLU A 857 45.65 77.91 -38.91
CA GLU A 857 44.79 79.08 -38.92
C GLU A 857 43.33 78.62 -38.96
N LEU A 858 42.60 78.83 -37.87
CA LEU A 858 41.18 78.52 -37.73
C LEU A 858 40.33 79.70 -38.18
N THR A 859 39.21 79.39 -38.85
CA THR A 859 38.20 80.34 -39.33
C THR A 859 36.80 79.80 -39.05
N GLY A 860 35.78 80.66 -39.00
CA GLY A 860 34.40 80.28 -38.68
C GLY A 860 34.02 80.64 -37.25
N ALA A 861 33.46 79.71 -36.47
CA ALA A 861 33.03 79.96 -35.09
C ALA A 861 34.18 80.27 -34.12
N VAL A 862 35.41 79.88 -34.47
CA VAL A 862 36.65 80.22 -33.76
C VAL A 862 37.68 80.74 -34.75
N GLU A 863 38.10 82.00 -34.58
CA GLU A 863 39.15 82.62 -35.38
C GLU A 863 40.43 82.76 -34.54
N ALA A 864 41.41 81.88 -34.79
CA ALA A 864 42.68 81.88 -34.07
C ALA A 864 43.76 81.16 -34.87
N THR A 865 45.03 81.52 -34.63
CA THR A 865 46.17 80.67 -35.05
C THR A 865 46.60 79.85 -33.85
N VAL A 866 46.47 78.52 -33.96
CA VAL A 866 46.76 77.59 -32.86
C VAL A 866 47.86 76.61 -33.25
N THR A 867 48.61 76.16 -32.24
CA THR A 867 49.64 75.14 -32.39
C THR A 867 49.09 73.83 -31.87
N VAL A 868 48.98 72.82 -32.75
CA VAL A 868 48.34 71.53 -32.45
C VAL A 868 49.32 70.38 -32.66
N PRO A 869 49.19 69.27 -31.89
CA PRO A 869 50.08 68.12 -32.06
C PRO A 869 49.85 67.38 -33.38
N TRP A 870 48.63 67.43 -33.92
CA TRP A 870 48.26 66.86 -35.21
C TRP A 870 47.01 67.52 -35.80
N TRP A 871 46.85 67.46 -37.12
CA TRP A 871 45.72 68.00 -37.87
C TRP A 871 45.45 67.15 -39.12
N VAL A 872 44.20 67.13 -39.60
CA VAL A 872 43.84 66.52 -40.88
C VAL A 872 43.28 67.62 -41.78
N ASP A 873 43.89 67.83 -42.95
CA ASP A 873 43.45 68.86 -43.88
C ASP A 873 42.22 68.44 -44.72
N SER A 874 41.75 69.33 -45.58
CA SER A 874 40.58 69.09 -46.44
C SER A 874 40.80 67.98 -47.48
N ASP A 875 42.05 67.66 -47.81
CA ASP A 875 42.41 66.60 -48.75
C ASP A 875 42.58 65.25 -48.03
N GLY A 876 42.36 65.20 -46.72
CA GLY A 876 42.51 64.01 -45.88
C GLY A 876 43.97 63.72 -45.51
N VAL A 877 44.89 64.66 -45.74
CA VAL A 877 46.31 64.49 -45.44
C VAL A 877 46.55 64.78 -43.95
N HIS A 878 47.27 63.87 -43.31
CA HIS A 878 47.64 64.02 -41.90
C HIS A 878 48.88 64.88 -41.75
N HIS A 879 48.78 65.92 -40.94
CA HIS A 879 49.87 66.77 -40.49
C HIS A 879 50.20 66.44 -39.04
N VAL A 880 51.46 66.15 -38.73
CA VAL A 880 51.89 65.74 -37.38
C VAL A 880 53.11 66.55 -36.96
N MET A 881 53.13 66.99 -35.70
CA MET A 881 54.29 67.68 -35.13
C MET A 881 55.42 66.67 -34.84
N ARG A 882 56.64 67.01 -35.26
CA ARG A 882 57.84 66.15 -35.22
C ARG A 882 58.17 65.65 -33.83
N THR A 883 57.98 66.50 -32.83
CA THR A 883 58.06 66.14 -31.43
C THR A 883 56.65 66.08 -30.92
N TRP A 884 56.17 64.88 -30.61
CA TRP A 884 54.85 64.70 -30.03
C TRP A 884 54.91 65.04 -28.54
N THR A 885 54.93 66.33 -28.23
CA THR A 885 54.65 66.85 -26.90
C THR A 885 53.20 67.27 -26.87
N LEU A 886 52.41 66.69 -25.97
CA LEU A 886 51.12 67.29 -25.60
C LEU A 886 51.38 68.76 -25.23
N PRO A 887 50.63 69.73 -25.80
CA PRO A 887 50.79 71.14 -25.45
C PRO A 887 50.78 71.30 -23.92
N GLN A 888 51.76 72.01 -23.36
CA GLN A 888 51.74 72.32 -21.94
C GLN A 888 50.63 73.33 -21.66
N GLY A 889 49.58 72.90 -20.95
CA GLY A 889 48.50 73.76 -20.47
C GLY A 889 47.21 73.69 -21.28
N MET A 890 46.62 72.49 -21.39
CA MET A 890 45.24 72.27 -21.84
C MET A 890 44.45 71.62 -20.72
#